data_AF-A0A943QR36-F1
#
_entry.id   AF-A0A943QR36-F1
#
_cell.length_a   1.000
_cell.length_b   1.000
_cell.length_c   1.000
_cell.angle_alpha   90.00
_cell.angle_beta   90.00
_cell.angle_gamma   90.00
#
_symmetry.space_group_name_H-M   'P 1'
#
loop_
_entity.id
_entity.type
_entity.pdbx_description
1 polymer ?
#
loop_
_entity_poly.entity_id
_entity_poly.type
_entity_poly.pdbx_seq_one_letter_code
_entity_poly.pdbx_strand_id
1 'polypeptide(L)'
;MGIIDKLKKRKNIKEEVKGERSIKEETIECYDAYGRKIVISKNEWRTKILPDQLKKYKDDDNALYNIILSSINDGFIDEVVESAEHLKEIDRIKERGYTILAIVYMKLLQYDKSEKVLLEYIDKYGKTGTILTNLAKVYYGQGYEDKGLNTLWEGIYLDPNQTNGLMWLKALYNEKEGKEAEIKVLDKVSKVSGSWFPQVLKGKMYLDNKEIDKALKEYESIMEIVKDNGYALSMISGDLGASGYADIMVRMISPIYKLDIHGIDLGMNLLRGYLVTKDIENGEKLLSTLLKLERPDLKNYLMNIYNEFEKMKGESTGEELGEISISLLTYVSPLWYYSLGDPTWLLPKKSKDCKKVVVLSYANEGIKEESKGRIQREDSIGRLTRALPFYLGEKIQYETELSLNVIIPTIKDVGPVVSRKVYEDNYIRDLLSKNDGDYIVTGGIREEEDSIYIESYIYDKFENKLKINKNLKKMSFGSEFNEMIKEIIDSLKVGGGNYSENYKTPKDNLVSLYIQSLAQLLSQNLVRNEYCKKDSLWGERNILNLYLNKAVENRDYPHFKLILLSGIATAKEYGSSIYLELKNQVLTLFKEKDEIGLSEKMMPLVYKIYDMNTEFEHCRKELILKNSDDSEYIEWLQKL
;
A
#
# COMPACT_ATOMS: atom_id res chain seq x y z
N MET A 1 -34.10 -24.37 -5.32
CA MET A 1 -35.12 -23.53 -4.66
C MET A 1 -35.18 -22.24 -5.44
N GLY A 2 -36.27 -22.03 -6.19
CA GLY A 2 -36.39 -20.93 -7.15
C GLY A 2 -36.44 -19.56 -6.47
N ILE A 3 -36.28 -18.49 -7.25
CA ILE A 3 -36.41 -17.10 -6.78
C ILE A 3 -37.80 -16.89 -6.16
N ILE A 4 -38.83 -17.48 -6.76
CA ILE A 4 -40.22 -17.46 -6.27
C ILE A 4 -40.33 -18.15 -4.90
N ASP A 5 -39.66 -19.29 -4.70
CA ASP A 5 -39.66 -20.03 -3.42
C ASP A 5 -38.91 -19.27 -2.31
N LYS A 6 -37.82 -18.59 -2.64
CA LYS A 6 -37.03 -17.79 -1.68
C LYS A 6 -37.82 -16.60 -1.13
N LEU A 7 -38.68 -15.99 -1.95
CA LEU A 7 -39.58 -14.92 -1.53
C LEU A 7 -40.72 -15.45 -0.65
N LYS A 8 -41.28 -16.63 -0.99
CA LYS A 8 -42.33 -17.31 -0.20
C LYS A 8 -41.84 -17.81 1.17
N LYS A 9 -40.63 -18.39 1.26
CA LYS A 9 -40.10 -19.00 2.50
C LYS A 9 -39.76 -18.00 3.60
N ARG A 10 -39.45 -16.74 3.27
CA ARG A 10 -39.20 -15.68 4.28
C ARG A 10 -40.41 -15.40 5.17
N LYS A 11 -41.62 -15.65 4.69
CA LYS A 11 -42.86 -15.55 5.48
C LYS A 11 -42.98 -16.66 6.54
N ASN A 12 -42.52 -17.87 6.23
CA ASN A 12 -42.63 -19.05 7.12
C ASN A 12 -41.50 -19.15 8.16
N ILE A 13 -40.29 -18.63 7.87
CA ILE A 13 -39.13 -18.79 8.78
C ILE A 13 -39.28 -18.02 10.11
N LYS A 14 -40.12 -16.97 10.17
CA LYS A 14 -40.37 -16.23 11.43
C LYS A 14 -41.21 -17.01 12.44
N GLU A 15 -41.92 -18.05 12.02
CA GLU A 15 -42.74 -18.88 12.93
C GLU A 15 -41.95 -20.03 13.58
N GLU A 16 -40.80 -20.44 13.03
CA GLU A 16 -40.11 -21.69 13.46
C GLU A 16 -38.74 -21.53 14.13
N VAL A 17 -38.15 -20.33 14.24
CA VAL A 17 -36.79 -20.19 14.84
C VAL A 17 -36.81 -19.49 16.19
N LYS A 18 -37.28 -20.21 17.22
CA LYS A 18 -36.78 -20.10 18.60
C LYS A 18 -36.01 -21.38 18.91
N GLY A 19 -34.72 -21.41 18.56
CA GLY A 19 -33.87 -22.57 18.80
C GLY A 19 -32.41 -22.18 18.67
N GLU A 20 -31.67 -22.38 19.75
CA GLU A 20 -30.29 -21.96 20.03
C GLU A 20 -29.32 -22.19 18.85
N ARG A 21 -28.59 -21.13 18.48
CA ARG A 21 -27.36 -21.23 17.69
C ARG A 21 -26.20 -20.73 18.53
N SER A 22 -25.14 -21.52 18.58
CA SER A 22 -23.86 -21.13 19.17
C SER A 22 -23.39 -19.81 18.55
N ILE A 23 -23.27 -18.77 19.37
CA ILE A 23 -22.91 -17.42 18.93
C ILE A 23 -21.41 -17.42 18.62
N LYS A 24 -21.04 -17.61 17.35
CA LYS A 24 -19.83 -16.95 16.85
C LYS A 24 -20.17 -15.47 16.85
N GLU A 25 -19.42 -14.66 17.58
CA GLU A 25 -19.56 -13.21 17.50
C GLU A 25 -19.35 -12.77 16.06
N GLU A 26 -20.40 -12.27 15.43
CA GLU A 26 -20.31 -11.69 14.09
C GLU A 26 -19.52 -10.38 14.17
N THR A 27 -18.56 -10.18 13.27
CA THR A 27 -17.67 -9.03 13.26
C THR A 27 -17.78 -8.20 11.99
N ILE A 28 -17.30 -6.96 12.04
CA ILE A 28 -17.23 -6.00 10.93
C ILE A 28 -15.77 -5.59 10.76
N GLU A 29 -15.32 -5.59 9.51
CA GLU A 29 -13.97 -5.18 9.13
C GLU A 29 -13.94 -3.68 8.83
N CYS A 30 -13.01 -2.97 9.46
CA CYS A 30 -12.76 -1.55 9.24
C CYS A 30 -11.25 -1.28 9.12
N TYR A 31 -10.85 -0.04 8.85
CA TYR A 31 -9.45 0.34 8.69
C TYR A 31 -9.11 1.54 9.58
N ASP A 32 -7.93 1.53 10.20
CA ASP A 32 -7.43 2.66 11.00
C ASP A 32 -6.78 3.76 10.14
N ALA A 33 -6.29 4.84 10.77
CA ALA A 33 -5.65 5.97 10.11
C ALA A 33 -4.37 5.61 9.31
N TYR A 34 -3.79 4.44 9.56
CA TYR A 34 -2.64 3.90 8.82
C TYR A 34 -3.06 2.90 7.74
N GLY A 35 -4.36 2.66 7.60
CA GLY A 35 -4.91 1.69 6.68
C GLY A 35 -4.76 0.24 7.15
N ARG A 36 -4.53 0.01 8.45
CA ARG A 36 -4.50 -1.33 9.02
C ARG A 36 -5.91 -1.82 9.28
N LYS A 37 -6.16 -3.08 8.93
CA LYS A 37 -7.44 -3.74 9.17
C LYS A 37 -7.68 -3.92 10.67
N ILE A 38 -8.81 -3.42 11.15
CA ILE A 38 -9.35 -3.59 12.50
C ILE A 38 -10.67 -4.37 12.41
N VAL A 39 -10.94 -5.19 13.42
CA VAL A 39 -12.13 -6.05 13.47
C VAL A 39 -12.93 -5.67 14.71
N ILE A 40 -14.18 -5.27 14.53
CA ILE A 40 -15.07 -4.82 15.61
C ILE A 40 -16.27 -5.77 15.68
N SER A 41 -16.81 -6.04 16.87
CA SER A 41 -18.02 -6.86 16.99
C SER A 41 -19.24 -6.14 16.42
N LYS A 42 -20.19 -6.88 15.82
CA LYS A 42 -21.47 -6.30 15.36
C LYS A 42 -22.24 -5.62 16.49
N ASN A 43 -22.12 -6.13 17.72
CA ASN A 43 -22.80 -5.52 18.88
C ASN A 43 -22.20 -4.14 19.22
N GLU A 44 -20.88 -4.02 19.24
CA GLU A 44 -20.22 -2.74 19.44
C GLU A 44 -20.52 -1.75 18.29
N TRP A 45 -20.54 -2.24 17.05
CA TRP A 45 -20.94 -1.43 15.91
C TRP A 45 -22.38 -0.91 16.06
N ARG A 46 -23.33 -1.80 16.35
CA ARG A 46 -24.75 -1.48 16.54
C ARG A 46 -24.99 -0.48 17.67
N THR A 47 -24.26 -0.60 18.77
CA THR A 47 -24.56 0.16 20.00
C THR A 47 -23.77 1.46 20.14
N LYS A 48 -22.57 1.53 19.56
CA LYS A 48 -21.70 2.72 19.67
C LYS A 48 -21.53 3.42 18.33
N ILE A 49 -21.15 2.70 17.29
CA ILE A 49 -20.64 3.31 16.06
C ILE A 49 -21.77 3.78 15.15
N LEU A 50 -22.72 2.89 14.82
CA LEU A 50 -23.81 3.19 13.90
C LEU A 50 -24.71 4.34 14.41
N PRO A 51 -25.15 4.39 15.68
CA PRO A 51 -25.96 5.51 16.18
C PRO A 51 -25.24 6.86 16.08
N ASP A 52 -23.95 6.89 16.41
CA ASP A 52 -23.12 8.09 16.33
C ASP A 52 -22.96 8.57 14.89
N GLN A 53 -22.77 7.64 13.94
CA GLN A 53 -22.69 7.97 12.50
C GLN A 53 -24.02 8.51 11.97
N LEU A 54 -25.14 7.82 12.26
CA LEU A 54 -26.47 8.27 11.84
C LEU A 54 -26.81 9.65 12.40
N LYS A 55 -26.45 9.92 13.65
CA LYS A 55 -26.62 11.25 14.27
C LYS A 55 -25.73 12.31 13.65
N LYS A 56 -24.44 12.00 13.45
CA LYS A 56 -23.45 12.95 12.91
C LYS A 56 -23.79 13.38 11.49
N TYR A 57 -24.25 12.44 10.65
CA TYR A 57 -24.51 12.67 9.23
C TYR A 57 -26.00 12.79 8.89
N LYS A 58 -26.85 13.05 9.90
CA LYS A 58 -28.32 13.08 9.75
C LYS A 58 -28.81 13.99 8.62
N ASP A 59 -28.16 15.13 8.41
CA ASP A 59 -28.60 16.15 7.43
C ASP A 59 -27.72 16.20 6.17
N ASP A 60 -26.81 15.23 6.01
CA ASP A 60 -26.03 15.02 4.79
C ASP A 60 -26.67 13.85 4.01
N ASP A 61 -27.42 14.16 2.96
CA ASP A 61 -28.18 13.19 2.17
C ASP A 61 -27.31 12.07 1.56
N ASN A 62 -26.13 12.42 1.05
CA ASN A 62 -25.20 11.45 0.46
C ASN A 62 -24.58 10.54 1.52
N ALA A 63 -24.09 11.12 2.63
CA ALA A 63 -23.50 10.35 3.71
C ALA A 63 -24.55 9.45 4.38
N LEU A 64 -25.74 9.98 4.65
CA LEU A 64 -26.84 9.23 5.27
C LEU A 64 -27.29 8.06 4.38
N TYR A 65 -27.42 8.27 3.07
CA TYR A 65 -27.72 7.20 2.12
C TYR A 65 -26.69 6.06 2.20
N ASN A 66 -25.39 6.39 2.18
CA ASN A 66 -24.33 5.39 2.22
C ASN A 66 -24.34 4.59 3.54
N ILE A 67 -24.58 5.25 4.67
CA ILE A 67 -24.69 4.59 5.98
C ILE A 67 -25.90 3.64 6.02
N ILE A 68 -27.06 4.08 5.52
CA ILE A 68 -28.26 3.25 5.44
C ILE A 68 -28.02 2.04 4.53
N LEU A 69 -27.44 2.25 3.35
CA LEU A 69 -27.14 1.18 2.40
C LEU A 69 -26.18 0.14 3.00
N SER A 70 -25.09 0.58 3.64
CA SER A 70 -24.16 -0.31 4.35
C SER A 70 -24.88 -1.09 5.44
N SER A 71 -25.67 -0.40 6.28
CA SER A 71 -26.43 -1.01 7.37
C SER A 71 -27.39 -2.09 6.88
N ILE A 72 -28.04 -1.86 5.72
CA ILE A 72 -28.91 -2.86 5.09
C ILE A 72 -28.12 -4.11 4.65
N ASN A 73 -26.91 -3.92 4.12
CA ASN A 73 -26.04 -5.02 3.72
C ASN A 73 -25.49 -5.79 4.93
N ASP A 74 -25.24 -5.09 6.04
CA ASP A 74 -24.70 -5.66 7.28
C ASP A 74 -25.80 -6.31 8.17
N GLY A 75 -27.07 -6.09 7.83
CA GLY A 75 -28.24 -6.68 8.48
C GLY A 75 -28.88 -5.81 9.56
N PHE A 76 -28.46 -4.56 9.73
CA PHE A 76 -28.99 -3.59 10.68
C PHE A 76 -30.20 -2.83 10.10
N ILE A 77 -31.25 -3.57 9.72
CA ILE A 77 -32.42 -3.00 9.02
C ILE A 77 -33.29 -2.19 9.98
N ASP A 78 -33.52 -2.69 11.19
CA ASP A 78 -34.41 -2.06 12.17
C ASP A 78 -33.84 -0.71 12.66
N GLU A 79 -32.51 -0.61 12.75
CA GLU A 79 -31.78 0.54 13.27
C GLU A 79 -31.78 1.75 12.32
N VAL A 80 -32.12 1.55 11.04
CA VAL A 80 -32.06 2.60 10.01
C VAL A 80 -33.41 3.08 9.51
N VAL A 81 -34.52 2.60 10.09
CA VAL A 81 -35.88 2.96 9.64
C VAL A 81 -36.11 4.47 9.72
N GLU A 82 -35.91 5.08 10.88
CA GLU A 82 -36.12 6.52 11.08
C GLU A 82 -35.19 7.36 10.18
N SER A 83 -33.95 6.91 10.03
CA SER A 83 -32.97 7.56 9.14
C SER A 83 -33.37 7.48 7.67
N ALA A 84 -33.95 6.35 7.22
CA ALA A 84 -34.45 6.20 5.86
C ALA A 84 -35.72 7.03 5.61
N GLU A 85 -36.59 7.15 6.61
CA GLU A 85 -37.76 8.06 6.56
C GLU A 85 -37.31 9.52 6.45
N HIS A 86 -36.33 9.93 7.26
CA HIS A 86 -35.73 11.27 7.18
C HIS A 86 -35.04 11.51 5.83
N LEU A 87 -34.25 10.55 5.36
CA LEU A 87 -33.57 10.64 4.07
C LEU A 87 -34.57 10.85 2.93
N LYS A 88 -35.69 10.12 2.89
CA LYS A 88 -36.73 10.32 1.86
C LYS A 88 -37.16 11.79 1.74
N GLU A 89 -37.28 12.49 2.86
CA GLU A 89 -37.67 13.91 2.89
C GLU A 89 -36.54 14.83 2.41
N ILE A 90 -35.30 14.63 2.90
CA ILE A 90 -34.18 15.54 2.65
C ILE A 90 -33.39 15.26 1.36
N ASP A 91 -33.47 14.05 0.80
CA ASP A 91 -32.61 13.64 -0.31
C ASP A 91 -32.84 14.52 -1.55
N ARG A 92 -31.76 15.07 -2.10
CA ARG A 92 -31.80 15.84 -3.35
C ARG A 92 -32.14 14.93 -4.53
N ILE A 93 -31.74 13.66 -4.48
CA ILE A 93 -32.11 12.65 -5.47
C ILE A 93 -33.37 11.95 -4.97
N LYS A 94 -34.55 12.50 -5.32
CA LYS A 94 -35.83 11.98 -4.79
C LYS A 94 -36.03 10.50 -5.05
N GLU A 95 -35.67 9.99 -6.24
CA GLU A 95 -35.79 8.56 -6.54
C GLU A 95 -34.98 7.69 -5.55
N ARG A 96 -33.79 8.14 -5.15
CA ARG A 96 -32.89 7.43 -4.24
C ARG A 96 -33.48 7.31 -2.84
N GLY A 97 -33.94 8.42 -2.26
CA GLY A 97 -34.55 8.46 -0.93
C GLY A 97 -35.83 7.62 -0.85
N TYR A 98 -36.71 7.71 -1.84
CA TYR A 98 -37.93 6.88 -1.89
C TYR A 98 -37.61 5.39 -2.07
N THR A 99 -36.66 5.06 -2.95
CA THR A 99 -36.25 3.67 -3.22
C THR A 99 -35.65 3.02 -1.98
N ILE A 100 -34.74 3.70 -1.26
CA ILE A 100 -34.06 3.09 -0.10
C ILE A 100 -35.03 2.85 1.05
N LEU A 101 -35.97 3.76 1.32
CA LEU A 101 -37.03 3.55 2.31
C LEU A 101 -37.95 2.39 1.92
N ALA A 102 -38.35 2.31 0.65
CA ALA A 102 -39.14 1.20 0.17
C ALA A 102 -38.42 -0.15 0.35
N ILE A 103 -37.09 -0.19 0.14
CA ILE A 103 -36.25 -1.37 0.40
C ILE A 103 -36.21 -1.74 1.88
N VAL A 104 -36.06 -0.76 2.78
CA VAL A 104 -36.12 -0.98 4.24
C VAL A 104 -37.46 -1.63 4.62
N TYR A 105 -38.59 -1.05 4.19
CA TYR A 105 -39.91 -1.63 4.47
C TYR A 105 -40.08 -3.03 3.86
N MET A 106 -39.60 -3.29 2.64
CA MET A 106 -39.63 -4.64 2.05
C MET A 106 -38.84 -5.65 2.88
N LYS A 107 -37.64 -5.28 3.36
CA LYS A 107 -36.79 -6.15 4.18
C LYS A 107 -37.46 -6.47 5.53
N LEU A 108 -38.26 -5.55 6.06
CA LEU A 108 -39.10 -5.73 7.25
C LEU A 108 -40.44 -6.42 6.96
N LEU A 109 -40.70 -6.86 5.71
CA LEU A 109 -41.96 -7.45 5.25
C LEU A 109 -43.17 -6.51 5.37
N GLN A 110 -42.94 -5.20 5.49
CA GLN A 110 -43.97 -4.16 5.54
C GLN A 110 -44.35 -3.72 4.11
N TYR A 111 -44.89 -4.67 3.33
CA TYR A 111 -45.16 -4.48 1.91
C TYR A 111 -46.14 -3.33 1.63
N ASP A 112 -47.16 -3.14 2.45
CA ASP A 112 -48.15 -2.06 2.25
C ASP A 112 -47.52 -0.67 2.42
N LYS A 113 -46.60 -0.50 3.38
CA LYS A 113 -45.86 0.75 3.53
C LYS A 113 -44.91 0.97 2.36
N SER A 114 -44.23 -0.07 1.91
CA SER A 114 -43.35 -0.01 0.74
C SER A 114 -44.12 0.38 -0.53
N GLU A 115 -45.27 -0.24 -0.78
CA GLU A 115 -46.16 0.11 -1.90
C GLU A 115 -46.57 1.58 -1.81
N LYS A 116 -47.05 2.03 -0.65
CA LYS A 116 -47.48 3.42 -0.45
C LYS A 116 -46.37 4.42 -0.78
N VAL A 117 -45.15 4.18 -0.32
CA VAL A 117 -43.98 5.05 -0.61
C VAL A 117 -43.69 5.09 -2.11
N LEU A 118 -43.67 3.95 -2.80
CA LEU A 118 -43.36 3.89 -4.23
C LEU A 118 -44.48 4.53 -5.08
N LEU A 119 -45.75 4.32 -4.72
CA LEU A 119 -46.88 4.97 -5.39
C LEU A 119 -46.89 6.48 -5.16
N GLU A 120 -46.53 6.95 -3.96
CA GLU A 120 -46.37 8.37 -3.67
C GLU A 120 -45.29 9.01 -4.56
N TYR A 121 -44.18 8.32 -4.81
CA TYR A 121 -43.19 8.79 -5.77
C TYR A 121 -43.77 8.89 -7.19
N ILE A 122 -44.47 7.85 -7.64
CA ILE A 122 -45.06 7.83 -8.99
C ILE A 122 -46.04 8.98 -9.19
N ASP A 123 -46.88 9.26 -8.19
CA ASP A 123 -47.84 10.36 -8.23
C ASP A 123 -47.16 11.73 -8.34
N LYS A 124 -46.08 11.95 -7.59
CA LYS A 124 -45.37 13.24 -7.53
C LYS A 124 -44.39 13.48 -8.67
N TYR A 125 -43.68 12.44 -9.11
CA TYR A 125 -42.50 12.56 -9.98
C TYR A 125 -42.59 11.71 -11.25
N GLY A 126 -43.64 10.91 -11.40
CA GLY A 126 -43.84 10.02 -12.54
C GLY A 126 -43.15 8.66 -12.38
N LYS A 127 -43.42 7.78 -13.34
CA LYS A 127 -42.88 6.41 -13.36
C LYS A 127 -41.43 6.41 -13.81
N THR A 128 -40.62 5.58 -13.15
CA THR A 128 -39.24 5.29 -13.54
C THR A 128 -38.98 3.78 -13.46
N GLY A 129 -37.95 3.30 -14.16
CA GLY A 129 -37.57 1.88 -14.10
C GLY A 129 -37.23 1.41 -12.68
N THR A 130 -36.51 2.23 -11.89
CA THR A 130 -36.16 1.90 -10.48
C THR A 130 -37.36 1.75 -9.59
N ILE A 131 -38.32 2.66 -9.69
CA ILE A 131 -39.50 2.63 -8.83
C ILE A 131 -40.43 1.48 -9.25
N LEU A 132 -40.65 1.28 -10.55
CA LEU A 132 -41.48 0.17 -11.04
C LEU A 132 -40.89 -1.20 -10.72
N THR A 133 -39.57 -1.39 -10.84
CA THR A 133 -38.94 -2.66 -10.47
C THR A 133 -39.05 -2.95 -8.98
N ASN A 134 -38.93 -1.94 -8.12
CA ASN A 134 -39.14 -2.15 -6.68
C ASN A 134 -40.64 -2.37 -6.36
N LEU A 135 -41.55 -1.70 -7.06
CA LEU A 135 -42.99 -1.92 -6.90
C LEU A 135 -43.40 -3.33 -7.34
N ALA A 136 -42.81 -3.83 -8.44
CA ALA A 136 -42.98 -5.21 -8.85
C ALA A 136 -42.55 -6.18 -7.74
N LYS A 137 -41.40 -5.95 -7.08
CA LYS A 137 -40.97 -6.79 -5.94
C LYS A 137 -41.97 -6.76 -4.79
N VAL A 138 -42.58 -5.60 -4.52
CA VAL A 138 -43.66 -5.47 -3.51
C VAL A 138 -44.87 -6.31 -3.90
N TYR A 139 -45.32 -6.24 -5.17
CA TYR A 139 -46.43 -7.06 -5.66
C TYR A 139 -46.16 -8.56 -5.56
N TYR A 140 -44.95 -9.01 -5.89
CA TYR A 140 -44.57 -10.40 -5.66
C TYR A 140 -44.56 -10.77 -4.17
N GLY A 141 -44.09 -9.87 -3.29
CA GLY A 141 -44.12 -10.05 -1.83
C GLY A 141 -45.54 -10.16 -1.25
N GLN A 142 -46.51 -9.48 -1.86
CA GLN A 142 -47.94 -9.58 -1.55
C GLN A 142 -48.63 -10.79 -2.20
N GLY A 143 -47.99 -11.44 -3.18
CA GLY A 143 -48.54 -12.59 -3.91
C GLY A 143 -49.26 -12.24 -5.22
N TYR A 144 -49.22 -10.98 -5.66
CA TYR A 144 -49.79 -10.52 -6.93
C TYR A 144 -48.81 -10.71 -8.10
N GLU A 145 -48.49 -11.96 -8.44
CA GLU A 145 -47.41 -12.29 -9.39
C GLU A 145 -47.61 -11.70 -10.80
N ASP A 146 -48.82 -11.77 -11.38
CA ASP A 146 -49.09 -11.21 -12.72
C ASP A 146 -48.99 -9.68 -12.76
N LYS A 147 -49.51 -9.03 -11.72
CA LYS A 147 -49.38 -7.56 -11.54
C LYS A 147 -47.90 -7.19 -11.42
N GLY A 148 -47.14 -7.95 -10.63
CA GLY A 148 -45.70 -7.80 -10.48
C GLY A 148 -44.96 -7.94 -11.79
N LEU A 149 -45.25 -8.99 -12.59
CA LEU A 149 -44.58 -9.23 -13.87
C LEU A 149 -44.86 -8.12 -14.89
N ASN A 150 -46.11 -7.67 -15.00
CA ASN A 150 -46.47 -6.55 -15.89
C ASN A 150 -45.78 -5.25 -15.48
N THR A 151 -45.73 -4.97 -14.17
CA THR A 151 -45.04 -3.80 -13.61
C THR A 151 -43.53 -3.87 -13.87
N LEU A 152 -42.92 -5.05 -13.77
CA LEU A 152 -41.50 -5.26 -14.07
C LEU A 152 -41.21 -5.01 -15.55
N TRP A 153 -42.03 -5.52 -16.47
CA TRP A 153 -41.88 -5.25 -17.90
C TRP A 153 -41.98 -3.75 -18.20
N GLU A 154 -42.95 -3.04 -17.62
CA GLU A 154 -43.06 -1.58 -17.75
C GLU A 154 -41.78 -0.89 -17.28
N GLY A 155 -41.24 -1.30 -16.11
CA GLY A 155 -39.97 -0.79 -15.60
C GLY A 155 -38.79 -1.01 -16.55
N ILE A 156 -38.68 -2.18 -17.16
CA ILE A 156 -37.60 -2.54 -18.08
C ILE A 156 -37.70 -1.79 -19.42
N TYR A 157 -38.89 -1.45 -19.90
CA TYR A 157 -38.99 -0.58 -21.10
C TYR A 157 -38.57 0.86 -20.81
N LEU A 158 -38.75 1.34 -19.57
CA LEU A 158 -38.29 2.67 -19.16
C LEU A 158 -36.78 2.71 -18.89
N ASP A 159 -36.22 1.64 -18.33
CA ASP A 159 -34.78 1.49 -18.10
C ASP A 159 -34.32 0.07 -18.44
N PRO A 160 -33.96 -0.20 -19.71
CA PRO A 160 -33.54 -1.54 -20.13
C PRO A 160 -32.18 -1.94 -19.59
N ASN A 161 -31.44 -0.99 -19.01
CA ASN A 161 -30.09 -1.19 -18.49
C ASN A 161 -30.04 -1.43 -16.98
N GLN A 162 -31.22 -1.46 -16.34
CA GLN A 162 -31.33 -1.71 -14.93
C GLN A 162 -30.95 -3.16 -14.59
N THR A 163 -29.75 -3.35 -14.03
CA THR A 163 -29.18 -4.67 -13.73
C THR A 163 -30.14 -5.56 -12.93
N ASN A 164 -30.64 -5.05 -11.81
CA ASN A 164 -31.48 -5.84 -10.90
C ASN A 164 -32.80 -6.27 -11.54
N GLY A 165 -33.44 -5.39 -12.30
CA GLY A 165 -34.72 -5.68 -12.94
C GLY A 165 -34.56 -6.70 -14.07
N LEU A 166 -33.59 -6.48 -14.97
CA LEU A 166 -33.39 -7.37 -16.12
C LEU A 166 -32.92 -8.75 -15.67
N MET A 167 -32.00 -8.82 -14.70
CA MET A 167 -31.55 -10.10 -14.14
C MET A 167 -32.71 -10.87 -13.51
N TRP A 168 -33.62 -10.19 -12.82
CA TRP A 168 -34.79 -10.81 -12.24
C TRP A 168 -35.79 -11.27 -13.31
N LEU A 169 -36.10 -10.43 -14.29
CA LEU A 169 -37.00 -10.76 -15.40
C LEU A 169 -36.50 -11.99 -16.17
N LYS A 170 -35.22 -12.00 -16.51
CA LYS A 170 -34.55 -13.11 -17.18
C LYS A 170 -34.69 -14.41 -16.39
N ALA A 171 -34.46 -14.34 -15.09
CA ALA A 171 -34.55 -15.51 -14.23
C ALA A 171 -35.99 -16.03 -14.09
N LEU A 172 -37.00 -15.16 -14.06
CA LEU A 172 -38.42 -15.57 -14.05
C LEU A 172 -38.79 -16.38 -15.30
N TYR A 173 -38.36 -15.95 -16.49
CA TYR A 173 -38.62 -16.69 -17.73
C TYR A 173 -37.81 -17.99 -17.82
N ASN A 174 -36.56 -18.00 -17.36
CA ASN A 174 -35.78 -19.23 -17.30
C ASN A 174 -36.39 -20.26 -16.34
N GLU A 175 -36.91 -19.83 -15.18
CA GLU A 175 -37.58 -20.73 -14.24
C GLU A 175 -38.90 -21.29 -14.78
N LYS A 176 -39.67 -20.49 -15.54
CA LYS A 176 -40.97 -20.90 -16.09
C LYS A 176 -40.87 -21.74 -17.37
N GLU A 177 -39.95 -21.38 -18.26
CA GLU A 177 -39.95 -21.85 -19.66
C GLU A 177 -38.56 -22.31 -20.16
N GLY A 178 -37.52 -22.22 -19.32
CA GLY A 178 -36.18 -22.66 -19.65
C GLY A 178 -35.32 -21.63 -20.40
N LYS A 179 -34.11 -22.07 -20.79
CA LYS A 179 -33.04 -21.17 -21.24
C LYS A 179 -33.35 -20.40 -22.52
N GLU A 180 -34.10 -21.00 -23.44
CA GLU A 180 -34.52 -20.35 -24.69
C GLU A 180 -35.43 -19.15 -24.45
N ALA A 181 -36.29 -19.21 -23.42
CA ALA A 181 -37.17 -18.10 -23.07
C ALA A 181 -36.37 -16.92 -22.50
N GLU A 182 -35.33 -17.19 -21.70
CA GLU A 182 -34.37 -16.16 -21.25
C GLU A 182 -33.71 -15.46 -22.44
N ILE A 183 -33.29 -16.20 -23.48
CA ILE A 183 -32.66 -15.60 -24.67
C ILE A 183 -33.66 -14.70 -25.41
N LYS A 184 -34.90 -15.16 -25.61
CA LYS A 184 -35.96 -14.36 -26.24
C LYS A 184 -36.25 -13.07 -25.48
N VAL A 185 -36.19 -13.10 -24.15
CA VAL A 185 -36.32 -11.89 -23.32
C VAL A 185 -35.17 -10.92 -23.59
N LEU A 186 -33.91 -11.40 -23.57
CA LEU A 186 -32.75 -10.55 -23.86
C LEU A 186 -32.81 -9.95 -25.26
N ASP A 187 -33.18 -10.74 -26.27
CA ASP A 187 -33.35 -10.24 -27.64
C ASP A 187 -34.45 -9.17 -27.73
N LYS A 188 -35.55 -9.33 -26.98
CA LYS A 188 -36.62 -8.33 -26.93
C LYS A 188 -36.14 -7.02 -26.28
N VAL A 189 -35.46 -7.10 -25.14
CA VAL A 189 -34.99 -5.91 -24.40
C VAL A 189 -33.82 -5.23 -25.12
N SER A 190 -32.98 -5.98 -25.83
CA SER A 190 -31.86 -5.43 -26.64
C SER A 190 -32.32 -4.50 -27.77
N LYS A 191 -33.59 -4.62 -28.21
CA LYS A 191 -34.20 -3.77 -29.24
C LYS A 191 -34.75 -2.45 -28.69
N VAL A 192 -34.77 -2.26 -27.37
CA VAL A 192 -35.14 -0.98 -26.75
C VAL A 192 -33.99 0.01 -26.99
N SER A 193 -34.33 1.25 -27.33
CA SER A 193 -33.34 2.29 -27.63
C SER A 193 -32.45 2.55 -26.41
N GLY A 194 -31.14 2.62 -26.62
CA GLY A 194 -30.15 2.85 -25.55
C GLY A 194 -29.82 1.62 -24.70
N SER A 195 -30.38 0.44 -25.02
CA SER A 195 -29.99 -0.83 -24.38
C SER A 195 -28.52 -1.16 -24.64
N TRP A 196 -27.80 -1.47 -23.57
CA TRP A 196 -26.46 -2.06 -23.59
C TRP A 196 -26.37 -3.29 -22.68
N PHE A 197 -27.05 -3.29 -21.53
CA PHE A 197 -26.94 -4.39 -20.57
C PHE A 197 -27.46 -5.75 -21.11
N PRO A 198 -28.58 -5.81 -21.86
CA PRO A 198 -28.98 -7.05 -22.52
C PRO A 198 -27.92 -7.61 -23.48
N GLN A 199 -27.24 -6.75 -24.25
CA GLN A 199 -26.15 -7.16 -25.13
C GLN A 199 -24.92 -7.64 -24.34
N VAL A 200 -24.59 -7.00 -23.20
CA VAL A 200 -23.53 -7.49 -22.31
C VAL A 200 -23.84 -8.91 -21.84
N LEU A 201 -25.09 -9.17 -21.42
CA LEU A 201 -25.52 -10.51 -21.00
C LEU A 201 -25.46 -11.53 -22.15
N LYS A 202 -25.83 -11.15 -23.36
CA LYS A 202 -25.70 -12.00 -24.55
C LYS A 202 -24.23 -12.31 -24.86
N GLY A 203 -23.37 -11.30 -24.83
CA GLY A 203 -21.93 -11.47 -24.99
C GLY A 203 -21.36 -12.47 -23.99
N LYS A 204 -21.74 -12.34 -22.71
CA LYS A 204 -21.37 -13.31 -21.67
C LYS A 204 -21.82 -14.73 -22.00
N MET A 205 -23.06 -14.91 -22.46
CA MET A 205 -23.57 -16.23 -22.85
C MET A 205 -22.78 -16.83 -24.02
N TYR A 206 -22.40 -16.02 -24.99
CA TYR A 206 -21.53 -16.46 -26.08
C TYR A 206 -20.12 -16.85 -25.57
N LEU A 207 -19.55 -16.10 -24.63
CA LEU A 207 -18.28 -16.47 -23.99
C LEU A 207 -18.38 -17.79 -23.22
N ASP A 208 -19.45 -17.99 -22.43
CA ASP A 208 -19.69 -19.25 -21.71
C ASP A 208 -19.79 -20.45 -22.66
N ASN A 209 -20.30 -20.24 -23.88
CA ASN A 209 -20.37 -21.22 -24.96
C ASN A 209 -19.11 -21.31 -25.84
N LYS A 210 -18.04 -20.54 -25.51
CA LYS A 210 -16.80 -20.43 -26.29
C LYS A 210 -16.98 -19.88 -27.72
N GLU A 211 -18.05 -19.13 -27.95
CA GLU A 211 -18.35 -18.47 -29.23
C GLU A 211 -17.81 -17.03 -29.24
N ILE A 212 -16.49 -16.90 -29.20
CA ILE A 212 -15.80 -15.60 -29.01
C ILE A 212 -16.20 -14.56 -30.08
N ASP A 213 -16.28 -14.94 -31.36
CA ASP A 213 -16.62 -13.99 -32.43
C ASP A 213 -18.00 -13.36 -32.25
N LYS A 214 -18.97 -14.15 -31.74
CA LYS A 214 -20.32 -13.65 -31.45
C LYS A 214 -20.31 -12.73 -30.23
N ALA A 215 -19.54 -13.08 -29.19
CA ALA A 215 -19.40 -12.24 -28.01
C ALA A 215 -18.79 -10.88 -28.35
N LEU A 216 -17.71 -10.86 -29.12
CA LEU A 216 -17.05 -9.63 -29.56
C LEU A 216 -17.98 -8.77 -30.39
N LYS A 217 -18.76 -9.37 -31.31
CA LYS A 217 -19.76 -8.63 -32.08
C LYS A 217 -20.81 -7.95 -31.21
N GLU A 218 -21.31 -8.62 -30.16
CA GLU A 218 -22.26 -8.01 -29.22
C GLU A 218 -21.61 -6.85 -28.46
N TYR A 219 -20.40 -7.03 -27.92
CA TYR A 219 -19.69 -5.97 -27.19
C TYR A 219 -19.31 -4.78 -28.09
N GLU A 220 -18.74 -5.01 -29.27
CA GLU A 220 -18.39 -3.98 -30.25
C GLU A 220 -19.60 -3.13 -30.65
N SER A 221 -20.79 -3.75 -30.79
CA SER A 221 -22.01 -3.04 -31.17
C SER A 221 -22.47 -1.99 -30.15
N ILE A 222 -22.06 -2.12 -28.88
CA ILE A 222 -22.44 -1.20 -27.80
C ILE A 222 -21.28 -0.33 -27.34
N MET A 223 -20.05 -0.51 -27.84
CA MET A 223 -18.87 0.20 -27.33
C MET A 223 -19.04 1.73 -27.37
N GLU A 224 -19.62 2.27 -28.44
CA GLU A 224 -19.82 3.72 -28.55
C GLU A 224 -20.89 4.26 -27.58
N ILE A 225 -21.86 3.41 -27.21
CA ILE A 225 -22.89 3.72 -26.20
C ILE A 225 -22.27 3.68 -24.80
N VAL A 226 -21.35 2.76 -24.54
CA VAL A 226 -20.80 2.50 -23.20
C VAL A 226 -19.41 3.09 -22.96
N LYS A 227 -18.83 3.84 -23.91
CA LYS A 227 -17.43 4.31 -23.85
C LYS A 227 -17.10 5.12 -22.60
N ASP A 228 -18.06 5.84 -22.03
CA ASP A 228 -17.92 6.61 -20.79
C ASP A 228 -18.62 5.94 -19.59
N ASN A 229 -19.16 4.73 -19.77
CA ASN A 229 -19.85 3.96 -18.75
C ASN A 229 -18.88 2.94 -18.11
N GLY A 230 -18.21 3.37 -17.04
CA GLY A 230 -17.26 2.55 -16.29
C GLY A 230 -17.85 1.23 -15.79
N TYR A 231 -19.12 1.22 -15.39
CA TYR A 231 -19.79 0.01 -14.91
C TYR A 231 -19.99 -1.02 -16.03
N ALA A 232 -20.49 -0.61 -17.19
CA ALA A 232 -20.65 -1.49 -18.34
C ALA A 232 -19.30 -2.04 -18.83
N LEU A 233 -18.28 -1.18 -18.94
CA LEU A 233 -16.94 -1.61 -19.33
C LEU A 233 -16.29 -2.54 -18.29
N SER A 234 -16.58 -2.36 -16.99
CA SER A 234 -16.13 -3.28 -15.94
C SER A 234 -16.75 -4.66 -16.07
N MET A 235 -18.02 -4.75 -16.50
CA MET A 235 -18.66 -6.04 -16.79
C MET A 235 -18.04 -6.72 -18.02
N ILE A 236 -17.90 -5.99 -19.12
CA ILE A 236 -17.31 -6.53 -20.37
C ILE A 236 -15.87 -7.02 -20.12
N SER A 237 -15.05 -6.20 -19.45
CA SER A 237 -13.68 -6.58 -19.13
C SER A 237 -13.59 -7.76 -18.15
N GLY A 238 -14.49 -7.81 -17.16
CA GLY A 238 -14.59 -8.92 -16.22
C GLY A 238 -14.96 -10.23 -16.90
N ASP A 239 -15.94 -10.19 -17.82
CA ASP A 239 -16.37 -11.35 -18.61
C ASP A 239 -15.23 -11.88 -19.51
N LEU A 240 -14.58 -11.00 -20.29
CA LEU A 240 -13.45 -11.38 -21.14
C LEU A 240 -12.28 -11.96 -20.32
N GLY A 241 -11.93 -11.32 -19.21
CA GLY A 241 -10.85 -11.79 -18.33
C GLY A 241 -11.15 -13.15 -17.71
N ALA A 242 -12.37 -13.36 -17.19
CA ALA A 242 -12.78 -14.62 -16.60
C ALA A 242 -12.83 -15.77 -17.63
N SER A 243 -13.09 -15.46 -18.89
CA SER A 243 -13.08 -16.43 -20.00
C SER A 243 -11.71 -16.67 -20.63
N GLY A 244 -10.64 -16.07 -20.09
CA GLY A 244 -9.26 -16.29 -20.54
C GLY A 244 -8.81 -15.40 -21.71
N TYR A 245 -9.60 -14.39 -22.08
CA TYR A 245 -9.31 -13.46 -23.19
C TYR A 245 -8.72 -12.15 -22.69
N ALA A 246 -7.74 -12.23 -21.79
CA ALA A 246 -7.13 -11.06 -21.15
C ALA A 246 -6.41 -10.14 -22.16
N ASP A 247 -5.82 -10.71 -23.22
CA ASP A 247 -5.15 -9.96 -24.29
C ASP A 247 -6.16 -9.11 -25.09
N ILE A 248 -7.32 -9.67 -25.43
CA ILE A 248 -8.40 -8.96 -26.12
C ILE A 248 -8.95 -7.85 -25.21
N MET A 249 -9.20 -8.18 -23.94
CA MET A 249 -9.67 -7.21 -22.95
C MET A 249 -8.71 -6.01 -22.84
N VAL A 250 -7.41 -6.25 -22.69
CA VAL A 250 -6.40 -5.18 -22.63
C VAL A 250 -6.42 -4.33 -23.89
N ARG A 251 -6.48 -4.93 -25.08
CA ARG A 251 -6.53 -4.18 -26.37
C ARG A 251 -7.77 -3.30 -26.48
N MET A 252 -8.92 -3.76 -26.02
CA MET A 252 -10.18 -3.01 -26.10
C MET A 252 -10.25 -1.88 -25.06
N ILE A 253 -9.79 -2.14 -23.84
CA ILE A 253 -10.03 -1.26 -22.69
C ILE A 253 -8.89 -0.26 -22.46
N SER A 254 -7.62 -0.66 -22.64
CA SER A 254 -6.48 0.22 -22.35
C SER A 254 -6.48 1.56 -23.10
N PRO A 255 -6.88 1.66 -24.39
CA PRO A 255 -6.81 2.93 -25.11
C PRO A 255 -7.84 3.96 -24.66
N ILE A 256 -8.94 3.51 -24.05
CA ILE A 256 -10.04 4.38 -23.62
C ILE A 256 -10.01 4.65 -22.11
N TYR A 257 -9.35 3.80 -21.32
CA TYR A 257 -9.41 3.86 -19.86
C TYR A 257 -8.99 5.21 -19.28
N LYS A 258 -9.88 5.80 -18.48
CA LYS A 258 -9.63 6.98 -17.67
C LYS A 258 -10.20 6.75 -16.28
N LEU A 259 -9.35 6.77 -15.26
CA LEU A 259 -9.74 6.50 -13.88
C LEU A 259 -10.91 7.39 -13.40
N ASP A 260 -10.87 8.68 -13.73
CA ASP A 260 -11.91 9.64 -13.30
C ASP A 260 -13.27 9.42 -13.95
N ILE A 261 -13.32 8.76 -15.12
CA ILE A 261 -14.56 8.47 -15.84
C ILE A 261 -15.04 7.05 -15.53
N HIS A 262 -14.13 6.08 -15.55
CA HIS A 262 -14.47 4.67 -15.53
C HIS A 262 -14.37 4.01 -14.16
N GLY A 263 -13.72 4.67 -13.21
CA GLY A 263 -13.58 4.18 -11.84
C GLY A 263 -12.50 3.11 -11.66
N ILE A 264 -12.40 2.67 -10.41
CA ILE A 264 -11.33 1.79 -9.94
C ILE A 264 -11.53 0.37 -10.47
N ASP A 265 -12.76 -0.14 -10.50
CA ASP A 265 -13.04 -1.54 -10.87
C ASP A 265 -12.55 -1.90 -12.27
N LEU A 266 -12.74 -1.02 -13.25
CA LEU A 266 -12.20 -1.21 -14.60
C LEU A 266 -10.66 -1.19 -14.59
N GLY A 267 -10.06 -0.29 -13.80
CA GLY A 267 -8.62 -0.24 -13.58
C GLY A 267 -8.09 -1.53 -12.94
N MET A 268 -8.83 -2.13 -12.01
CA MET A 268 -8.46 -3.41 -11.39
C MET A 268 -8.49 -4.56 -12.41
N ASN A 269 -9.51 -4.61 -13.27
CA ASN A 269 -9.57 -5.59 -14.35
C ASN A 269 -8.42 -5.42 -15.34
N LEU A 270 -8.13 -4.17 -15.73
CA LEU A 270 -7.03 -3.86 -16.64
C LEU A 270 -5.67 -4.22 -16.03
N LEU A 271 -5.46 -3.93 -14.75
CA LEU A 271 -4.25 -4.29 -14.01
C LEU A 271 -4.04 -5.80 -13.95
N ARG A 272 -5.10 -6.58 -13.71
CA ARG A 272 -5.06 -8.05 -13.83
C ARG A 272 -4.73 -8.49 -15.26
N GLY A 273 -5.30 -7.81 -16.26
CA GLY A 273 -5.00 -8.05 -17.67
C GLY A 273 -3.52 -7.88 -17.98
N TYR A 274 -2.90 -6.80 -17.51
CA TYR A 274 -1.45 -6.55 -17.65
C TYR A 274 -0.62 -7.64 -16.96
N LEU A 275 -1.04 -8.12 -15.80
CA LEU A 275 -0.37 -9.23 -15.12
C LEU A 275 -0.40 -10.53 -15.96
N VAL A 276 -1.56 -10.89 -16.53
CA VAL A 276 -1.71 -12.09 -17.35
C VAL A 276 -0.94 -11.98 -18.67
N THR A 277 -0.96 -10.80 -19.29
CA THR A 277 -0.29 -10.52 -20.57
C THR A 277 1.21 -10.21 -20.41
N LYS A 278 1.70 -10.12 -19.17
CA LYS A 278 3.09 -9.75 -18.81
C LYS A 278 3.49 -8.36 -19.33
N ASP A 279 2.55 -7.45 -19.46
CA ASP A 279 2.80 -6.05 -19.78
C ASP A 279 3.18 -5.28 -18.50
N ILE A 280 4.42 -5.47 -18.07
CA ILE A 280 4.96 -4.90 -16.82
C ILE A 280 4.91 -3.37 -16.86
N GLU A 281 5.28 -2.76 -18.00
CA GLU A 281 5.41 -1.31 -18.11
C GLU A 281 4.07 -0.60 -17.89
N ASN A 282 3.01 -1.02 -18.59
CA ASN A 282 1.69 -0.41 -18.41
C ASN A 282 1.05 -0.83 -17.08
N GLY A 283 1.31 -2.06 -16.64
CA GLY A 283 0.92 -2.56 -15.32
C GLY A 283 1.42 -1.68 -14.17
N GLU A 284 2.71 -1.33 -14.17
CA GLU A 284 3.30 -0.49 -13.12
C GLU A 284 2.83 0.96 -13.14
N LYS A 285 2.62 1.53 -14.33
CA LYS A 285 2.05 2.89 -14.48
C LYS A 285 0.64 2.95 -13.89
N LEU A 286 -0.21 1.98 -14.22
CA LEU A 286 -1.57 1.90 -13.68
C LEU A 286 -1.56 1.60 -12.18
N LEU A 287 -0.73 0.67 -11.72
CA LEU A 287 -0.56 0.34 -10.31
C LEU A 287 -0.20 1.58 -9.47
N SER A 288 0.77 2.39 -9.91
CA SER A 288 1.14 3.62 -9.20
C SER A 288 -0.02 4.62 -9.15
N THR A 289 -0.79 4.72 -10.23
CA THR A 289 -2.00 5.56 -10.27
C THR A 289 -3.03 5.11 -9.23
N LEU A 290 -3.26 3.80 -9.12
CA LEU A 290 -4.21 3.23 -8.16
C LEU A 290 -3.73 3.32 -6.71
N LEU A 291 -2.42 3.18 -6.45
CA LEU A 291 -1.86 3.31 -5.10
C LEU A 291 -1.94 4.76 -4.58
N LYS A 292 -1.85 5.76 -5.45
CA LYS A 292 -2.06 7.18 -5.10
C LYS A 292 -3.48 7.53 -4.67
N LEU A 293 -4.46 6.63 -4.90
CA LEU A 293 -5.80 6.76 -4.32
C LEU A 293 -5.81 6.47 -2.82
N GLU A 294 -4.72 5.90 -2.30
CA GLU A 294 -4.52 5.59 -0.89
C GLU A 294 -5.67 4.79 -0.26
N ARG A 295 -6.28 3.90 -1.04
CA ARG A 295 -7.39 3.02 -0.61
C ARG A 295 -6.86 1.88 0.28
N PRO A 296 -7.08 1.92 1.62
CA PRO A 296 -6.51 0.92 2.52
C PRO A 296 -6.98 -0.50 2.24
N ASP A 297 -8.24 -0.62 1.83
CA ASP A 297 -8.89 -1.88 1.46
C ASP A 297 -8.24 -2.55 0.25
N LEU A 298 -7.61 -1.76 -0.64
CA LEU A 298 -6.96 -2.26 -1.85
C LEU A 298 -5.45 -2.40 -1.69
N LYS A 299 -4.82 -1.75 -0.69
CA LYS A 299 -3.36 -1.66 -0.57
C LYS A 299 -2.67 -3.02 -0.64
N ASN A 300 -3.10 -3.99 0.16
CA ASN A 300 -2.48 -5.32 0.18
C ASN A 300 -2.62 -6.04 -1.17
N TYR A 301 -3.78 -5.92 -1.81
CA TYR A 301 -4.01 -6.53 -3.12
C TYR A 301 -3.11 -5.90 -4.20
N LEU A 302 -3.00 -4.58 -4.22
CA LEU A 302 -2.13 -3.84 -5.15
C LEU A 302 -0.65 -4.18 -4.91
N MET A 303 -0.21 -4.27 -3.65
CA MET A 303 1.15 -4.67 -3.30
C MET A 303 1.47 -6.12 -3.70
N ASN A 304 0.49 -7.03 -3.67
CA ASN A 304 0.68 -8.38 -4.18
C ASN A 304 0.93 -8.37 -5.69
N ILE A 305 0.16 -7.59 -6.46
CA ILE A 305 0.39 -7.43 -7.91
C ILE A 305 1.76 -6.83 -8.17
N TYR A 306 2.16 -5.80 -7.42
CA TYR A 306 3.50 -5.22 -7.51
C TYR A 306 4.59 -6.29 -7.38
N ASN A 307 4.49 -7.14 -6.35
CA ASN A 307 5.48 -8.19 -6.12
C ASN A 307 5.51 -9.22 -7.25
N GLU A 308 4.38 -9.51 -7.92
CA GLU A 308 4.38 -10.37 -9.10
C GLU A 308 5.09 -9.70 -10.29
N PHE A 309 4.89 -8.41 -10.53
CA PHE A 309 5.67 -7.68 -11.56
C PHE A 309 7.17 -7.68 -11.25
N GLU A 310 7.56 -7.47 -9.99
CA GLU A 310 8.97 -7.51 -9.58
C GLU A 310 9.59 -8.89 -9.79
N LYS A 311 8.85 -9.98 -9.55
CA LYS A 311 9.32 -11.34 -9.87
C LYS A 311 9.54 -11.54 -11.37
N MET A 312 8.69 -10.95 -12.22
CA MET A 312 8.80 -11.08 -13.68
C MET A 312 10.04 -10.36 -14.25
N LYS A 313 10.57 -9.34 -13.56
CA LYS A 313 11.78 -8.61 -14.00
C LYS A 313 13.09 -9.41 -13.87
N GLY A 314 13.07 -10.58 -13.22
CA GLY A 314 14.23 -11.49 -13.10
C GLY A 314 15.24 -11.11 -12.00
N GLU A 315 16.18 -12.01 -11.70
CA GLU A 315 17.10 -11.91 -10.55
C GLU A 315 18.54 -11.52 -10.91
N SER A 316 18.90 -11.50 -12.20
CA SER A 316 20.25 -11.20 -12.68
C SER A 316 20.23 -10.76 -14.14
N THR A 317 20.94 -9.69 -14.48
CA THR A 317 21.23 -9.37 -15.89
C THR A 317 22.34 -10.25 -16.46
N GLY A 318 23.10 -10.94 -15.61
CA GLY A 318 24.22 -11.82 -16.02
C GLY A 318 25.36 -11.08 -16.72
N GLU A 319 25.35 -9.74 -16.68
CA GLU A 319 26.33 -8.92 -17.37
C GLU A 319 27.71 -9.06 -16.71
N GLU A 320 28.70 -9.44 -17.53
CA GLU A 320 30.09 -9.43 -17.12
C GLU A 320 30.57 -7.98 -16.94
N LEU A 321 31.32 -7.73 -15.86
CA LEU A 321 31.94 -6.44 -15.64
C LEU A 321 33.09 -6.24 -16.64
N GLY A 322 33.08 -5.11 -17.36
CA GLY A 322 34.19 -4.65 -18.21
C GLY A 322 35.38 -4.14 -17.40
N GLU A 323 36.16 -3.18 -17.91
CA GLU A 323 37.20 -2.53 -17.11
C GLU A 323 36.60 -1.82 -15.88
N ILE A 324 37.16 -2.12 -14.70
CA ILE A 324 36.60 -1.70 -13.41
C ILE A 324 37.47 -0.61 -12.79
N SER A 325 36.87 0.54 -12.48
CA SER A 325 37.45 1.53 -11.56
C SER A 325 36.65 1.55 -10.26
N ILE A 326 37.32 1.27 -9.14
CA ILE A 326 36.71 1.25 -7.81
C ILE A 326 36.96 2.60 -7.13
N SER A 327 35.88 3.28 -6.77
CA SER A 327 35.89 4.49 -5.95
C SER A 327 35.65 4.15 -4.48
N LEU A 328 36.35 4.82 -3.57
CA LEU A 328 36.18 4.64 -2.12
C LEU A 328 35.27 5.75 -1.56
N LEU A 329 33.96 5.49 -1.51
CA LEU A 329 33.01 6.47 -0.97
C LEU A 329 33.12 6.53 0.54
N THR A 330 33.29 7.75 1.06
CA THR A 330 33.45 8.00 2.49
C THR A 330 32.24 8.73 3.04
N TYR A 331 31.67 8.18 4.11
CA TYR A 331 30.53 8.72 4.84
C TYR A 331 30.99 9.09 6.25
N VAL A 332 30.78 10.35 6.64
CA VAL A 332 31.21 10.91 7.94
C VAL A 332 30.05 11.10 8.93
N SER A 333 28.87 10.62 8.56
CA SER A 333 27.63 10.77 9.30
C SER A 333 26.71 9.57 9.01
N PRO A 334 25.73 9.29 9.89
CA PRO A 334 24.73 8.25 9.67
C PRO A 334 24.06 8.36 8.28
N LEU A 335 23.69 7.24 7.66
CA LEU A 335 23.14 7.24 6.30
C LEU A 335 21.88 8.09 6.16
N TRP A 336 21.06 8.15 7.20
CA TRP A 336 19.83 8.95 7.19
C TRP A 336 20.09 10.46 7.14
N TYR A 337 21.31 10.93 7.39
CA TYR A 337 21.66 12.36 7.43
C TYR A 337 21.58 13.08 6.07
N TYR A 338 22.06 12.46 4.99
CA TYR A 338 22.45 13.16 3.75
C TYR A 338 21.31 13.76 2.93
N SER A 339 20.08 13.27 3.11
CA SER A 339 18.89 13.74 2.38
C SER A 339 17.98 14.59 3.27
N LEU A 340 18.44 14.96 4.47
CA LEU A 340 17.69 15.77 5.43
C LEU A 340 18.13 17.23 5.46
N GLY A 341 18.96 17.68 4.52
CA GLY A 341 19.42 19.08 4.44
C GLY A 341 20.53 19.45 5.42
N ASP A 342 21.41 18.50 5.74
CA ASP A 342 22.52 18.66 6.69
C ASP A 342 22.10 19.05 8.13
N PRO A 343 21.27 18.24 8.81
CA PRO A 343 20.75 18.55 10.15
C PRO A 343 21.80 18.30 11.26
N THR A 344 22.81 19.17 11.36
CA THR A 344 23.90 19.02 12.35
C THR A 344 23.40 18.95 13.80
N TRP A 345 22.27 19.59 14.11
CA TRP A 345 21.62 19.55 15.43
C TRP A 345 21.18 18.14 15.87
N LEU A 346 21.10 17.17 14.95
CA LEU A 346 20.83 15.77 15.27
C LEU A 346 22.08 14.99 15.70
N LEU A 347 23.27 15.52 15.42
CA LEU A 347 24.54 14.85 15.67
C LEU A 347 25.11 15.25 17.04
N PRO A 348 25.77 14.32 17.74
CA PRO A 348 26.48 14.66 18.98
C PRO A 348 27.70 15.54 18.68
N LYS A 349 27.93 16.54 19.52
CA LYS A 349 29.10 17.43 19.43
C LYS A 349 30.37 16.67 19.83
N LYS A 350 31.39 16.68 18.98
CA LYS A 350 32.70 16.07 19.23
C LYS A 350 33.78 17.13 19.44
N SER A 351 34.78 16.81 20.25
CA SER A 351 35.99 17.63 20.37
C SER A 351 36.72 17.73 19.03
N LYS A 352 37.41 18.85 18.77
CA LYS A 352 38.24 19.02 17.57
C LYS A 352 39.42 18.05 17.52
N ASP A 353 39.89 17.61 18.68
CA ASP A 353 41.01 16.67 18.82
C ASP A 353 40.54 15.22 19.01
N CYS A 354 39.29 14.90 18.64
CA CYS A 354 38.77 13.55 18.77
C CYS A 354 39.53 12.57 17.88
N LYS A 355 39.83 11.38 18.41
CA LYS A 355 40.41 10.30 17.60
C LYS A 355 39.46 9.87 16.50
N LYS A 356 40.01 9.45 15.37
CA LYS A 356 39.25 9.09 14.17
C LYS A 356 39.26 7.58 13.93
N VAL A 357 38.08 7.03 13.68
CA VAL A 357 37.89 5.61 13.35
C VAL A 357 37.36 5.48 11.93
N VAL A 358 38.08 4.72 11.13
CA VAL A 358 37.64 4.29 9.80
C VAL A 358 36.95 2.94 9.92
N VAL A 359 35.77 2.77 9.34
CA VAL A 359 35.09 1.48 9.26
C VAL A 359 34.91 1.12 7.79
N LEU A 360 35.64 0.11 7.33
CA LEU A 360 35.61 -0.35 5.94
C LEU A 360 34.59 -1.48 5.80
N SER A 361 33.92 -1.55 4.64
CA SER A 361 33.05 -2.66 4.26
C SER A 361 33.70 -4.02 4.51
N TYR A 362 32.94 -5.00 5.00
CA TYR A 362 33.46 -6.36 5.22
C TYR A 362 33.50 -7.15 3.90
N ALA A 363 34.26 -8.24 3.87
CA ALA A 363 34.27 -9.21 2.77
C ALA A 363 33.22 -10.32 3.00
N ASN A 364 32.71 -10.90 1.93
CA ASN A 364 31.91 -12.13 1.94
C ASN A 364 32.80 -13.32 1.56
N GLU A 365 33.28 -14.05 2.56
CA GLU A 365 34.18 -15.20 2.42
C GLU A 365 33.43 -16.50 2.07
N GLY A 366 32.10 -16.46 1.93
CA GLY A 366 31.29 -17.61 1.51
C GLY A 366 31.25 -17.85 0.00
N ILE A 367 31.78 -16.93 -0.82
CA ILE A 367 31.71 -17.00 -2.28
C ILE A 367 32.87 -17.84 -2.84
N LYS A 368 32.56 -18.94 -3.56
CA LYS A 368 33.57 -19.83 -4.18
C LYS A 368 34.43 -19.10 -5.24
N GLU A 369 35.72 -19.46 -5.32
CA GLU A 369 36.77 -18.75 -6.09
C GLU A 369 36.53 -18.67 -7.61
N GLU A 370 35.79 -19.59 -8.23
CA GLU A 370 35.77 -19.77 -9.69
C GLU A 370 34.93 -18.76 -10.52
N SER A 371 34.28 -17.77 -9.90
CA SER A 371 33.43 -16.83 -10.66
C SER A 371 34.17 -15.54 -11.01
N LYS A 372 34.14 -15.06 -12.26
CA LYS A 372 34.49 -13.66 -12.55
C LYS A 372 33.54 -12.72 -11.78
N GLY A 373 33.92 -11.45 -11.59
CA GLY A 373 33.03 -10.44 -11.01
C GLY A 373 31.76 -10.31 -11.86
N ARG A 374 30.59 -10.26 -11.23
CA ARG A 374 29.29 -10.19 -11.90
C ARG A 374 28.37 -9.18 -11.21
N ILE A 375 27.49 -8.56 -11.99
CA ILE A 375 26.39 -7.75 -11.44
C ILE A 375 25.29 -8.72 -10.99
N GLN A 376 24.80 -8.56 -9.76
CA GLN A 376 23.74 -9.40 -9.20
C GLN A 376 22.84 -8.62 -8.24
N ARG A 377 21.63 -9.15 -8.04
CA ARG A 377 20.73 -8.67 -6.98
C ARG A 377 21.36 -8.88 -5.60
N GLU A 378 21.04 -7.98 -4.68
CA GLU A 378 21.51 -8.08 -3.29
C GLU A 378 21.01 -9.33 -2.58
N ASP A 379 21.92 -10.09 -1.96
CA ASP A 379 21.63 -11.18 -1.03
C ASP A 379 21.78 -10.72 0.44
N SER A 380 21.43 -11.59 1.39
CA SER A 380 21.45 -11.31 2.83
C SER A 380 22.86 -10.95 3.34
N ILE A 381 23.87 -11.72 2.96
CA ILE A 381 25.25 -11.54 3.43
C ILE A 381 25.89 -10.32 2.79
N GLY A 382 25.72 -10.12 1.49
CA GLY A 382 26.16 -8.92 0.78
C GLY A 382 25.58 -7.64 1.40
N ARG A 383 24.30 -7.64 1.78
CA ARG A 383 23.72 -6.53 2.55
C ARG A 383 24.43 -6.33 3.89
N LEU A 384 24.64 -7.41 4.66
CA LEU A 384 25.30 -7.34 5.96
C LEU A 384 26.73 -6.79 5.86
N THR A 385 27.51 -7.18 4.85
CA THR A 385 28.89 -6.69 4.68
C THR A 385 29.02 -5.17 4.54
N ARG A 386 27.97 -4.52 4.03
CA ARG A 386 27.92 -3.07 3.81
C ARG A 386 27.16 -2.32 4.88
N ALA A 387 26.13 -2.93 5.46
CA ALA A 387 25.31 -2.31 6.51
C ALA A 387 25.94 -2.40 7.91
N LEU A 388 26.72 -3.45 8.20
CA LEU A 388 27.46 -3.57 9.46
C LEU A 388 28.35 -2.34 9.73
N PRO A 389 29.17 -1.86 8.77
CA PRO A 389 29.93 -0.62 8.94
C PRO A 389 29.11 0.58 9.40
N PHE A 390 27.91 0.77 8.86
CA PHE A 390 27.02 1.86 9.25
C PHE A 390 26.41 1.64 10.64
N TYR A 391 26.01 0.41 10.97
CA TYR A 391 25.52 0.08 12.31
C TYR A 391 26.59 0.36 13.38
N LEU A 392 27.81 -0.14 13.17
CA LEU A 392 28.94 0.11 14.04
C LEU A 392 29.27 1.61 14.07
N GLY A 393 29.22 2.27 12.92
CA GLY A 393 29.49 3.69 12.80
C GLY A 393 28.53 4.55 13.61
N GLU A 394 27.23 4.29 13.54
CA GLU A 394 26.24 4.99 14.36
C GLU A 394 26.49 4.77 15.86
N LYS A 395 26.83 3.55 16.28
CA LYS A 395 27.19 3.25 17.67
C LYS A 395 28.43 4.04 18.11
N ILE A 396 29.47 4.08 17.29
CA ILE A 396 30.68 4.88 17.55
C ILE A 396 30.32 6.37 17.66
N GLN A 397 29.55 6.90 16.70
CA GLN A 397 29.16 8.31 16.65
C GLN A 397 28.38 8.72 17.90
N TYR A 398 27.46 7.88 18.39
CA TYR A 398 26.52 8.23 19.46
C TYR A 398 26.90 7.75 20.86
N GLU A 399 27.82 6.79 21.01
CA GLU A 399 28.17 6.20 22.31
C GLU A 399 29.63 6.46 22.73
N THR A 400 30.47 7.02 21.85
CA THR A 400 31.90 7.28 22.12
C THR A 400 32.28 8.71 21.78
N GLU A 401 33.45 9.20 22.21
CA GLU A 401 33.99 10.51 21.81
C GLU A 401 34.73 10.50 20.45
N LEU A 402 34.65 9.41 19.69
CA LEU A 402 35.34 9.26 18.41
C LEU A 402 34.59 9.95 17.26
N SER A 403 35.34 10.31 16.22
CA SER A 403 34.78 10.64 14.90
C SER A 403 34.80 9.43 13.97
N LEU A 404 33.83 9.37 13.05
CA LEU A 404 33.57 8.25 12.17
C LEU A 404 33.87 8.58 10.71
N ASN A 405 34.54 7.66 10.01
CA ASN A 405 34.56 7.56 8.55
C ASN A 405 34.17 6.14 8.11
N VAL A 406 32.98 5.96 7.53
CA VAL A 406 32.61 4.68 6.89
C VAL A 406 33.03 4.70 5.43
N ILE A 407 33.76 3.67 4.97
CA ILE A 407 34.22 3.56 3.58
C ILE A 407 33.52 2.40 2.88
N ILE A 408 32.85 2.70 1.76
CA ILE A 408 32.18 1.72 0.90
C ILE A 408 32.82 1.75 -0.50
N PRO A 409 33.59 0.73 -0.88
CA PRO A 409 34.09 0.57 -2.24
C PRO A 409 32.92 0.41 -3.22
N THR A 410 32.94 1.20 -4.29
CA THR A 410 31.82 1.36 -5.21
C THR A 410 32.33 1.48 -6.65
N ILE A 411 31.68 0.84 -7.60
CA ILE A 411 31.94 0.96 -9.03
C ILE A 411 30.88 1.89 -9.62
N LYS A 412 31.30 2.92 -10.35
CA LYS A 412 30.38 3.87 -10.99
C LYS A 412 29.43 3.14 -11.94
N ASP A 413 28.17 3.57 -11.98
CA ASP A 413 27.08 3.01 -12.79
C ASP A 413 26.70 1.55 -12.47
N VAL A 414 27.32 0.95 -11.44
CA VAL A 414 27.10 -0.45 -11.03
C VAL A 414 26.64 -0.54 -9.59
N GLY A 415 27.37 0.10 -8.66
CA GLY A 415 27.05 0.10 -7.24
C GLY A 415 28.13 -0.50 -6.35
N PRO A 416 27.77 -0.90 -5.12
CA PRO A 416 28.74 -1.19 -4.09
C PRO A 416 29.36 -2.58 -4.26
N VAL A 417 30.66 -2.68 -4.03
CA VAL A 417 31.44 -3.90 -4.21
C VAL A 417 31.28 -4.82 -3.01
N VAL A 418 31.12 -6.12 -3.26
CA VAL A 418 31.28 -7.16 -2.25
C VAL A 418 32.58 -7.89 -2.54
N SER A 419 33.61 -7.61 -1.73
CA SER A 419 34.87 -8.35 -1.83
C SER A 419 34.67 -9.79 -1.37
N ARG A 420 35.39 -10.73 -1.98
CA ARG A 420 35.36 -12.16 -1.60
C ARG A 420 36.46 -12.55 -0.63
N LYS A 421 37.50 -11.71 -0.54
CA LYS A 421 38.65 -11.91 0.34
C LYS A 421 38.77 -10.71 1.25
N VAL A 422 39.16 -10.97 2.49
CA VAL A 422 39.53 -9.91 3.44
C VAL A 422 40.66 -9.08 2.82
N TYR A 423 40.64 -7.78 3.05
CA TYR A 423 41.65 -6.85 2.54
C TYR A 423 43.03 -7.19 3.12
N GLU A 424 44.07 -7.02 2.29
CA GLU A 424 45.46 -7.25 2.72
C GLU A 424 45.89 -6.23 3.77
N ASP A 425 46.68 -6.66 4.75
CA ASP A 425 47.14 -5.83 5.87
C ASP A 425 47.87 -4.55 5.39
N ASN A 426 48.68 -4.64 4.33
CA ASN A 426 49.39 -3.48 3.77
C ASN A 426 48.41 -2.44 3.18
N TYR A 427 47.34 -2.90 2.52
CA TYR A 427 46.32 -2.02 1.96
C TYR A 427 45.52 -1.32 3.07
N ILE A 428 45.17 -2.05 4.14
CA ILE A 428 44.47 -1.49 5.29
C ILE A 428 45.30 -0.39 5.96
N ARG A 429 46.60 -0.61 6.15
CA ARG A 429 47.53 0.36 6.76
C ARG A 429 47.71 1.62 5.90
N ASP A 430 47.85 1.44 4.58
CA ASP A 430 47.89 2.55 3.63
C ASP A 430 46.58 3.37 3.68
N LEU A 431 45.43 2.69 3.73
CA LEU A 431 44.13 3.35 3.82
C LEU A 431 43.95 4.11 5.14
N LEU A 432 44.40 3.54 6.26
CA LEU A 432 44.39 4.19 7.58
C LEU A 432 45.20 5.50 7.53
N SER A 433 46.42 5.44 6.98
CA SER A 433 47.31 6.61 6.86
C SER A 433 46.71 7.68 5.94
N LYS A 434 46.18 7.30 4.76
CA LYS A 434 45.55 8.22 3.81
C LYS A 434 44.32 8.94 4.37
N ASN A 435 43.64 8.33 5.35
CA ASN A 435 42.46 8.91 5.99
C ASN A 435 42.78 9.62 7.31
N ASP A 436 44.05 9.74 7.69
CA ASP A 436 44.47 10.30 8.98
C ASP A 436 43.70 9.66 10.15
N GLY A 437 43.54 8.34 10.11
CA GLY A 437 42.80 7.57 11.10
C GLY A 437 43.68 7.10 12.26
N ASP A 438 43.12 7.05 13.46
CA ASP A 438 43.75 6.40 14.62
C ASP A 438 43.49 4.89 14.65
N TYR A 439 42.31 4.49 14.17
CA TYR A 439 41.90 3.09 14.08
C TYR A 439 41.19 2.80 12.75
N ILE A 440 41.32 1.56 12.27
CA ILE A 440 40.47 1.04 11.18
C ILE A 440 39.88 -0.31 11.56
N VAL A 441 38.59 -0.47 11.34
CA VAL A 441 37.82 -1.70 11.59
C VAL A 441 37.31 -2.25 10.26
N THR A 442 37.56 -3.53 10.01
CA THR A 442 37.09 -4.26 8.81
C THR A 442 37.04 -5.76 9.10
N GLY A 443 36.51 -6.58 8.20
CA GLY A 443 36.44 -8.01 8.47
C GLY A 443 35.95 -8.88 7.33
N GLY A 444 35.70 -10.14 7.68
CA GLY A 444 35.12 -11.16 6.82
C GLY A 444 33.84 -11.74 7.42
N ILE A 445 32.89 -12.11 6.56
CA ILE A 445 31.62 -12.73 6.92
C ILE A 445 31.44 -13.99 6.09
N ARG A 446 31.05 -15.08 6.75
CA ARG A 446 30.69 -16.35 6.10
C ARG A 446 29.38 -16.88 6.67
N GLU A 447 28.46 -17.25 5.79
CA GLU A 447 27.23 -17.91 6.19
C GLU A 447 27.46 -19.41 6.39
N GLU A 448 26.93 -19.94 7.49
CA GLU A 448 26.86 -21.37 7.81
C GLU A 448 25.36 -21.76 7.88
N GLU A 449 25.06 -23.05 8.03
CA GLU A 449 23.68 -23.57 7.96
C GLU A 449 22.75 -22.83 8.95
N ASP A 450 23.12 -22.83 10.24
CA ASP A 450 22.32 -22.24 11.33
C ASP A 450 22.93 -20.96 11.94
N SER A 451 24.03 -20.47 11.38
CA SER A 451 24.79 -19.37 11.96
C SER A 451 25.50 -18.51 10.92
N ILE A 452 26.03 -17.36 11.36
CA ILE A 452 26.82 -16.45 10.57
C ILE A 452 28.14 -16.22 11.31
N TYR A 453 29.23 -16.68 10.70
CA TYR A 453 30.57 -16.45 11.21
C TYR A 453 31.04 -15.04 10.80
N ILE A 454 31.41 -14.22 11.78
CA ILE A 454 31.95 -12.87 11.57
C ILE A 454 33.31 -12.77 12.24
N GLU A 455 34.28 -12.31 11.46
CA GLU A 455 35.62 -12.01 11.91
C GLU A 455 35.91 -10.52 11.70
N SER A 456 36.18 -9.81 12.79
CA SER A 456 36.48 -8.37 12.80
C SER A 456 37.93 -8.14 13.18
N TYR A 457 38.59 -7.29 12.42
CA TYR A 457 39.96 -6.86 12.61
C TYR A 457 39.98 -5.38 12.97
N ILE A 458 40.71 -5.03 14.03
CA ILE A 458 40.94 -3.66 14.47
C ILE A 458 42.43 -3.39 14.35
N TYR A 459 42.79 -2.39 13.56
CA TYR A 459 44.17 -1.93 13.41
C TYR A 459 44.29 -0.56 14.05
N ASP A 460 45.39 -0.31 14.75
CA ASP A 460 45.74 1.03 15.22
C ASP A 460 46.90 1.64 14.41
N LYS A 461 47.13 2.93 14.60
CA LYS A 461 48.23 3.66 13.96
C LYS A 461 49.64 3.24 14.40
N PHE A 462 49.76 2.41 15.45
CA PHE A 462 51.03 1.92 16.00
C PHE A 462 51.33 0.47 15.57
N GLU A 463 50.67 0.07 14.50
CA GLU A 463 50.75 -1.22 13.86
C GLU A 463 50.16 -2.43 14.59
N ASN A 464 49.50 -2.24 15.72
CA ASN A 464 48.84 -3.33 16.42
C ASN A 464 47.60 -3.80 15.65
N LYS A 465 47.36 -5.11 15.69
CA LYS A 465 46.20 -5.77 15.08
C LYS A 465 45.51 -6.63 16.14
N LEU A 466 44.24 -6.34 16.39
CA LEU A 466 43.36 -7.18 17.21
C LEU A 466 42.37 -7.90 16.31
N LYS A 467 42.06 -9.15 16.65
CA LYS A 467 41.08 -9.99 15.96
C LYS A 467 39.99 -10.42 16.93
N ILE A 468 38.73 -10.17 16.57
CA ILE A 468 37.53 -10.61 17.27
C ILE A 468 36.78 -11.54 16.32
N ASN A 469 36.42 -12.75 16.77
CA ASN A 469 35.61 -13.67 15.97
C ASN A 469 34.38 -14.12 16.76
N LYS A 470 33.25 -14.26 16.05
CA LYS A 470 31.99 -14.74 16.61
C LYS A 470 31.29 -15.63 15.60
N ASN A 471 30.67 -16.72 16.08
CA ASN A 471 29.76 -17.53 15.29
C ASN A 471 28.33 -17.25 15.75
N LEU A 472 27.64 -16.34 15.07
CA LEU A 472 26.35 -15.79 15.49
C LEU A 472 25.21 -16.72 15.09
N LYS A 473 24.49 -17.29 16.05
CA LYS A 473 23.33 -18.15 15.72
C LYS A 473 22.22 -17.33 15.08
N LYS A 474 21.61 -17.82 14.00
CA LYS A 474 20.52 -17.11 13.30
C LYS A 474 19.31 -16.83 14.22
N MET A 475 19.01 -17.74 15.15
CA MET A 475 17.89 -17.61 16.10
C MET A 475 18.11 -16.54 17.19
N SER A 476 19.36 -16.27 17.56
CA SER A 476 19.77 -15.28 18.57
C SER A 476 20.67 -14.19 17.97
N PHE A 477 20.54 -13.96 16.66
CA PHE A 477 21.45 -13.11 15.90
C PHE A 477 21.59 -11.72 16.52
N GLY A 478 20.47 -11.09 16.89
CA GLY A 478 20.50 -9.71 17.39
C GLY A 478 21.26 -9.53 18.70
N SER A 479 21.09 -10.43 19.67
CA SER A 479 21.78 -10.35 20.95
C SER A 479 23.28 -10.58 20.79
N GLU A 480 23.65 -11.64 20.07
CA GLU A 480 25.06 -11.99 19.84
C GLU A 480 25.77 -10.93 18.96
N PHE A 481 25.05 -10.34 18.00
CA PHE A 481 25.54 -9.24 17.17
C PHE A 481 25.77 -7.98 18.00
N ASN A 482 24.82 -7.59 18.86
CA ASN A 482 24.99 -6.43 19.74
C ASN A 482 26.15 -6.62 20.72
N GLU A 483 26.34 -7.83 21.25
CA GLU A 483 27.49 -8.16 22.09
C GLU A 483 28.82 -8.03 21.32
N MET A 484 28.88 -8.54 20.09
CA MET A 484 30.05 -8.38 19.21
C MET A 484 30.37 -6.91 18.94
N ILE A 485 29.37 -6.09 18.60
CA ILE A 485 29.55 -4.66 18.37
C ILE A 485 30.09 -3.96 19.61
N LYS A 486 29.57 -4.33 20.79
CA LYS A 486 30.08 -3.81 22.07
C LYS A 486 31.55 -4.19 22.29
N GLU A 487 31.92 -5.44 22.04
CA GLU A 487 33.31 -5.91 22.17
C GLU A 487 34.28 -5.16 21.24
N ILE A 488 33.83 -4.85 20.01
CA ILE A 488 34.59 -4.02 19.06
C ILE A 488 34.79 -2.60 19.63
N ILE A 489 33.73 -1.97 20.14
CA ILE A 489 33.79 -0.61 20.69
C ILE A 489 34.69 -0.55 21.93
N ASP A 490 34.52 -1.49 22.86
CA ASP A 490 35.34 -1.59 24.08
C ASP A 490 36.84 -1.74 23.73
N SER A 491 37.14 -2.45 22.63
CA SER A 491 38.51 -2.66 22.14
C SER A 491 39.17 -1.41 21.54
N LEU A 492 38.40 -0.37 21.20
CA LEU A 492 38.94 0.92 20.74
C LEU A 492 39.55 1.75 21.90
N LYS A 493 39.39 1.29 23.16
CA LYS A 493 40.01 1.87 24.37
C LYS A 493 39.78 3.38 24.54
N VAL A 494 38.55 3.82 24.31
CA VAL A 494 38.12 5.21 24.47
C VAL A 494 37.05 5.32 25.55
N GLY A 495 36.99 6.50 26.19
CA GLY A 495 35.94 6.80 27.15
C GLY A 495 34.56 6.84 26.50
N GLY A 496 33.52 6.57 27.29
CA GLY A 496 32.14 6.74 26.86
C GLY A 496 31.84 8.21 26.53
N GLY A 497 31.07 8.42 25.47
CA GLY A 497 30.65 9.76 25.05
C GLY A 497 29.28 10.17 25.56
N ASN A 498 28.91 11.42 25.32
CA ASN A 498 27.56 11.91 25.63
C ASN A 498 26.49 11.21 24.75
N TYR A 499 25.53 10.56 25.40
CA TYR A 499 24.37 9.95 24.75
C TYR A 499 23.44 11.05 24.21
N SER A 500 23.23 11.11 22.88
CA SER A 500 22.19 11.96 22.29
C SER A 500 20.86 11.21 22.26
N GLU A 501 19.77 11.92 22.57
CA GLU A 501 18.40 11.39 22.58
C GLU A 501 17.90 10.96 21.19
N ASN A 502 18.57 11.40 20.11
CA ASN A 502 18.19 11.12 18.72
C ASN A 502 18.58 9.71 18.24
N TYR A 503 19.32 8.95 19.05
CA TYR A 503 19.70 7.58 18.74
C TYR A 503 19.51 6.67 19.95
N LYS A 504 19.01 5.48 19.69
CA LYS A 504 18.83 4.43 20.67
C LYS A 504 19.31 3.13 20.06
N THR A 505 20.14 2.36 20.75
CA THR A 505 20.58 1.07 20.23
C THR A 505 19.37 0.17 19.97
N PRO A 506 19.22 -0.39 18.75
CA PRO A 506 18.15 -1.34 18.44
C PRO A 506 18.18 -2.55 19.38
N LYS A 507 17.01 -2.93 19.92
CA LYS A 507 16.83 -4.20 20.65
C LYS A 507 17.13 -5.39 19.74
N ASP A 508 17.46 -6.52 20.35
CA ASP A 508 17.89 -7.74 19.65
C ASP A 508 16.93 -8.18 18.54
N ASN A 509 15.62 -8.09 18.77
CA ASN A 509 14.60 -8.44 17.77
C ASN A 509 14.48 -7.44 16.60
N LEU A 510 15.11 -6.26 16.69
CA LEU A 510 15.10 -5.21 15.68
C LEU A 510 16.41 -5.10 14.89
N VAL A 511 17.50 -5.70 15.38
CA VAL A 511 18.85 -5.60 14.78
C VAL A 511 18.84 -5.96 13.30
N SER A 512 18.31 -7.13 12.94
CA SER A 512 18.28 -7.58 11.53
C SER A 512 17.47 -6.65 10.63
N LEU A 513 16.35 -6.12 11.15
CA LEU A 513 15.48 -5.18 10.42
C LEU A 513 16.17 -3.82 10.23
N TYR A 514 16.93 -3.37 11.22
CA TYR A 514 17.67 -2.13 11.15
C TYR A 514 18.83 -2.22 10.16
N ILE A 515 19.61 -3.31 10.21
CA ILE A 515 20.67 -3.62 9.23
C ILE A 515 20.08 -3.65 7.81
N GLN A 516 18.93 -4.28 7.61
CA GLN A 516 18.24 -4.28 6.31
C GLN A 516 17.89 -2.86 5.87
N SER A 517 17.39 -2.02 6.78
CA SER A 517 17.01 -0.63 6.47
C SER A 517 18.22 0.21 6.06
N LEU A 518 19.35 0.07 6.76
CA LEU A 518 20.62 0.72 6.42
C LEU A 518 21.15 0.28 5.05
N ALA A 519 21.10 -1.02 4.74
CA ALA A 519 21.50 -1.54 3.42
C ALA A 519 20.67 -0.92 2.29
N GLN A 520 19.34 -0.87 2.46
CA GLN A 520 18.45 -0.29 1.44
C GLN A 520 18.66 1.23 1.30
N LEU A 521 18.92 1.92 2.42
CA LEU A 521 19.14 3.37 2.39
C LEU A 521 20.47 3.72 1.73
N LEU A 522 21.50 2.87 1.90
CA LEU A 522 22.74 2.96 1.14
C LEU A 522 22.45 2.85 -0.37
N SER A 523 21.68 1.86 -0.80
CA SER A 523 21.32 1.67 -2.20
C SER A 523 20.60 2.90 -2.78
N GLN A 524 19.66 3.50 -2.04
CA GLN A 524 19.02 4.76 -2.45
C GLN A 524 20.01 5.94 -2.53
N ASN A 525 20.92 6.06 -1.56
CA ASN A 525 21.97 7.09 -1.58
C ASN A 525 22.91 6.93 -2.79
N LEU A 526 23.26 5.70 -3.17
CA LEU A 526 24.09 5.46 -4.34
C LEU A 526 23.39 5.83 -5.65
N VAL A 527 22.08 5.60 -5.75
CA VAL A 527 21.26 6.08 -6.89
C VAL A 527 21.23 7.60 -6.94
N ARG A 528 20.95 8.24 -5.81
CA ARG A 528 20.93 9.71 -5.69
C ARG A 528 22.23 10.35 -6.13
N ASN A 529 23.37 9.77 -5.75
CA ASN A 529 24.69 10.29 -6.07
C ASN A 529 25.25 9.76 -7.40
N GLU A 530 24.41 9.19 -8.28
CA GLU A 530 24.77 8.72 -9.63
C GLU A 530 25.87 7.63 -9.66
N TYR A 531 26.00 6.85 -8.58
CA TYR A 531 26.86 5.67 -8.54
C TYR A 531 26.12 4.39 -8.94
N CYS A 532 24.79 4.38 -8.82
CA CYS A 532 23.91 3.34 -9.33
C CYS A 532 22.89 3.95 -10.29
N LYS A 533 22.51 3.23 -11.35
CA LYS A 533 21.37 3.61 -12.17
C LYS A 533 20.08 3.42 -11.37
N LYS A 534 19.11 4.32 -11.55
CA LYS A 534 17.78 4.22 -10.92
C LYS A 534 17.09 2.90 -11.25
N ASP A 535 17.20 2.45 -12.49
CA ASP A 535 16.57 1.19 -12.95
C ASP A 535 17.19 -0.06 -12.30
N SER A 536 18.34 0.09 -11.62
CA SER A 536 18.97 -0.96 -10.82
C SER A 536 18.45 -1.02 -9.38
N LEU A 537 17.60 -0.07 -8.95
CA LEU A 537 16.96 -0.10 -7.64
C LEU A 537 15.71 -0.99 -7.64
N TRP A 538 15.89 -2.26 -7.30
CA TRP A 538 14.79 -3.21 -7.22
C TRP A 538 13.92 -2.97 -5.99
N GLY A 539 12.60 -3.13 -6.14
CA GLY A 539 11.71 -3.14 -4.98
C GLY A 539 11.51 -1.78 -4.31
N GLU A 540 11.72 -0.63 -4.97
CA GLU A 540 11.66 0.71 -4.34
C GLU A 540 10.39 0.91 -3.49
N ARG A 541 9.23 0.47 -3.99
CA ARG A 541 7.96 0.58 -3.25
C ARG A 541 7.97 -0.28 -1.97
N ASN A 542 8.59 -1.46 -1.99
CA ASN A 542 8.77 -2.29 -0.81
C ASN A 542 9.76 -1.65 0.18
N ILE A 543 10.81 -0.99 -0.32
CA ILE A 543 11.79 -0.26 0.50
C ILE A 543 11.10 0.88 1.27
N LEU A 544 10.35 1.74 0.59
CA LEU A 544 9.68 2.88 1.23
C LEU A 544 8.58 2.43 2.21
N ASN A 545 7.79 1.39 1.87
CA ASN A 545 6.81 0.82 2.80
C ASN A 545 7.48 0.14 4.00
N LEU A 546 8.65 -0.48 3.82
CA LEU A 546 9.43 -1.03 4.94
C LEU A 546 9.76 0.09 5.92
N TYR A 547 10.31 1.22 5.46
CA TYR A 547 10.63 2.34 6.34
C TYR A 547 9.42 2.87 7.07
N LEU A 548 8.30 3.05 6.37
CA LEU A 548 7.06 3.55 6.98
C LEU A 548 6.57 2.60 8.07
N ASN A 549 6.47 1.31 7.76
CA ASN A 549 5.99 0.32 8.72
C ASN A 549 6.89 0.29 9.97
N LYS A 550 8.22 0.37 9.80
CA LYS A 550 9.15 0.38 10.94
C LYS A 550 9.04 1.64 11.79
N ALA A 551 8.87 2.80 11.18
CA ALA A 551 8.66 4.05 11.91
C ALA A 551 7.32 4.06 12.67
N VAL A 552 6.26 3.45 12.11
CA VAL A 552 4.96 3.32 12.77
C VAL A 552 4.99 2.30 13.91
N GLU A 553 5.66 1.17 13.73
CA GLU A 553 5.77 0.07 14.71
C GLU A 553 6.73 0.38 15.87
N ASN A 554 7.78 1.18 15.64
CA ASN A 554 8.88 1.40 16.58
C ASN A 554 9.05 2.88 16.94
N ARG A 555 7.98 3.49 17.46
CA ARG A 555 7.91 4.94 17.74
C ARG A 555 8.94 5.44 18.75
N ASP A 556 9.37 4.58 19.67
CA ASP A 556 10.36 4.88 20.71
C ASP A 556 11.82 4.92 20.19
N TYR A 557 12.02 4.75 18.88
CA TYR A 557 13.31 4.71 18.21
C TYR A 557 13.36 5.79 17.12
N PRO A 558 13.91 6.98 17.44
CA PRO A 558 13.86 8.15 16.56
C PRO A 558 14.45 7.90 15.17
N HIS A 559 15.52 7.09 15.09
CA HIS A 559 16.21 6.78 13.85
C HIS A 559 15.33 6.08 12.79
N PHE A 560 14.25 5.36 13.15
CA PHE A 560 13.36 4.80 12.12
C PHE A 560 12.56 5.90 11.41
N LYS A 561 12.15 6.96 12.12
CA LYS A 561 11.53 8.14 11.50
C LYS A 561 12.55 8.89 10.62
N LEU A 562 13.81 8.98 11.05
CA LEU A 562 14.89 9.59 10.27
C LEU A 562 15.17 8.80 8.98
N ILE A 563 15.24 7.48 9.05
CA ILE A 563 15.38 6.61 7.86
C ILE A 563 14.20 6.79 6.91
N LEU A 564 12.97 6.82 7.42
CA LEU A 564 11.78 7.08 6.59
C LEU A 564 11.87 8.42 5.86
N LEU A 565 12.15 9.51 6.57
CA LEU A 565 12.29 10.84 5.96
C LEU A 565 13.41 10.88 4.94
N SER A 566 14.56 10.31 5.28
CA SER A 566 15.72 10.26 4.40
C SER A 566 15.40 9.47 3.14
N GLY A 567 14.74 8.31 3.27
CA GLY A 567 14.36 7.48 2.14
C GLY A 567 13.36 8.15 1.19
N ILE A 568 12.33 8.83 1.71
CA ILE A 568 11.36 9.55 0.86
C ILE A 568 11.96 10.83 0.25
N ALA A 569 12.84 11.53 0.96
CA ALA A 569 13.56 12.70 0.45
C ALA A 569 14.51 12.27 -0.69
N THR A 570 15.27 11.20 -0.46
CA THR A 570 16.16 10.60 -1.47
C THR A 570 15.37 10.20 -2.71
N ALA A 571 14.21 9.55 -2.53
CA ALA A 571 13.31 9.19 -3.63
C ALA A 571 12.86 10.40 -4.47
N LYS A 572 12.53 11.51 -3.82
CA LYS A 572 12.22 12.77 -4.52
C LYS A 572 13.42 13.30 -5.31
N GLU A 573 14.61 13.28 -4.72
CA GLU A 573 15.83 13.83 -5.35
C GLU A 573 16.24 13.09 -6.63
N TYR A 574 16.13 11.75 -6.69
CA TYR A 574 16.33 11.00 -7.94
C TYR A 574 15.07 10.91 -8.83
N GLY A 575 14.06 11.75 -8.56
CA GLY A 575 12.87 11.92 -9.40
C GLY A 575 11.92 10.72 -9.42
N SER A 576 11.87 9.92 -8.35
CA SER A 576 10.80 8.92 -8.18
C SER A 576 9.49 9.59 -7.81
N SER A 577 8.36 9.05 -8.28
CA SER A 577 7.04 9.48 -7.82
C SER A 577 6.45 8.55 -6.75
N ILE A 578 7.14 7.47 -6.36
CA ILE A 578 6.59 6.45 -5.46
C ILE A 578 6.40 7.01 -4.05
N TYR A 579 7.27 7.93 -3.60
CA TYR A 579 7.13 8.55 -2.29
C TYR A 579 5.78 9.28 -2.10
N LEU A 580 5.15 9.76 -3.19
CA LEU A 580 3.84 10.41 -3.15
C LEU A 580 2.72 9.45 -2.69
N GLU A 581 2.89 8.15 -2.88
CA GLU A 581 1.94 7.11 -2.45
C GLU A 581 1.86 6.98 -0.92
N LEU A 582 2.80 7.57 -0.17
CA LEU A 582 2.88 7.50 1.29
C LEU A 582 2.48 8.81 1.99
N LYS A 583 2.02 9.81 1.24
CA LYS A 583 1.83 11.19 1.73
C LYS A 583 1.00 11.26 3.00
N ASN A 584 -0.21 10.72 3.00
CA ASN A 584 -1.08 10.85 4.18
C ASN A 584 -0.57 10.03 5.38
N GLN A 585 0.03 8.86 5.14
CA GLN A 585 0.58 8.04 6.23
C GLN A 585 1.77 8.73 6.90
N VAL A 586 2.66 9.36 6.12
CA VAL A 586 3.79 10.15 6.64
C VAL A 586 3.29 11.39 7.38
N LEU A 587 2.36 12.17 6.79
CA LEU A 587 1.77 13.33 7.46
C LEU A 587 1.09 12.95 8.78
N THR A 588 0.40 11.82 8.83
CA THR A 588 -0.24 11.30 10.05
C THR A 588 0.81 10.99 11.10
N LEU A 589 1.85 10.22 10.75
CA LEU A 589 2.92 9.83 11.67
C LEU A 589 3.66 11.03 12.28
N PHE A 590 3.89 12.09 11.50
CA PHE A 590 4.62 13.27 11.97
C PHE A 590 3.74 14.30 12.72
N LYS A 591 2.41 14.25 12.55
CA LYS A 591 1.47 15.08 13.34
C LYS A 591 1.26 14.53 14.75
N GLU A 592 1.54 13.25 14.98
CA GLU A 592 1.52 12.66 16.30
C GLU A 592 2.69 13.17 17.14
N LYS A 593 2.43 13.45 18.42
CA LYS A 593 3.48 13.87 19.36
C LYS A 593 4.38 12.69 19.71
N ASP A 594 5.68 12.95 19.81
CA ASP A 594 6.68 12.03 20.37
C ASP A 594 7.41 12.68 21.55
N GLU A 595 8.03 11.85 22.40
CA GLU A 595 8.62 12.27 23.68
C GLU A 595 9.73 13.32 23.52
N ILE A 596 10.54 13.21 22.48
CA ILE A 596 11.71 14.07 22.25
C ILE A 596 11.42 15.26 21.31
N GLY A 597 10.17 15.39 20.83
CA GLY A 597 9.75 16.47 19.93
C GLY A 597 10.33 16.38 18.51
N LEU A 598 10.85 15.22 18.09
CA LEU A 598 11.49 15.04 16.78
C LEU A 598 10.50 15.28 15.64
N SER A 599 9.27 14.80 15.75
CA SER A 599 8.28 14.89 14.67
C SER A 599 7.89 16.33 14.39
N GLU A 600 7.76 17.14 15.45
CA GLU A 600 7.48 18.57 15.32
C GLU A 600 8.67 19.29 14.66
N LYS A 601 9.89 19.05 15.13
CA LYS A 601 11.11 19.66 14.54
C LYS A 601 11.34 19.25 13.08
N MET A 602 10.91 18.05 12.68
CA MET A 602 11.08 17.54 11.32
C MET A 602 9.91 17.81 10.37
N MET A 603 8.78 18.27 10.87
CA MET A 603 7.59 18.57 10.05
C MET A 603 7.85 19.54 8.88
N PRO A 604 8.68 20.59 9.01
CA PRO A 604 9.01 21.46 7.88
C PRO A 604 9.58 20.70 6.68
N LEU A 605 10.48 19.74 6.93
CA LEU A 605 11.04 18.91 5.87
C LEU A 605 9.97 18.03 5.22
N VAL A 606 9.02 17.47 5.98
CA VAL A 606 7.88 16.72 5.43
C VAL A 606 7.08 17.57 4.46
N TYR A 607 6.75 18.82 4.84
CA TYR A 607 6.03 19.72 3.95
C TYR A 607 6.82 20.05 2.68
N LYS A 608 8.13 20.28 2.80
CA LYS A 608 9.02 20.52 1.64
C LYS A 608 9.09 19.30 0.71
N ILE A 609 9.15 18.09 1.25
CA ILE A 609 9.14 16.85 0.45
C ILE A 609 7.85 16.73 -0.37
N TYR A 610 6.70 17.11 0.17
CA TYR A 610 5.41 17.03 -0.53
C TYR A 610 4.94 18.33 -1.20
N ASP A 611 5.85 19.30 -1.38
CA ASP A 611 5.59 20.60 -2.03
C ASP A 611 4.44 21.41 -1.38
N MET A 612 4.26 21.25 -0.07
CA MET A 612 3.26 21.94 0.75
C MET A 612 3.80 23.28 1.26
N ASN A 613 4.06 24.21 0.33
CA ASN A 613 4.80 25.46 0.61
C ASN A 613 4.10 26.36 1.63
N THR A 614 2.77 26.42 1.64
CA THR A 614 2.01 27.27 2.58
C THR A 614 2.14 26.75 4.00
N GLU A 615 1.98 25.45 4.17
CA GLU A 615 2.12 24.75 5.44
C GLU A 615 3.56 24.79 5.95
N PHE A 616 4.53 24.64 5.05
CA PHE A 616 5.96 24.84 5.35
C PHE A 616 6.23 26.23 5.92
N GLU A 617 5.82 27.29 5.24
CA GLU A 617 6.09 28.68 5.68
C GLU A 617 5.44 29.02 7.02
N HIS A 618 4.23 28.53 7.25
CA HIS A 618 3.55 28.71 8.53
C HIS A 618 4.29 27.96 9.66
N CYS A 619 4.56 26.67 9.46
CA CYS A 619 5.27 25.82 10.42
C CYS A 619 6.67 26.34 10.72
N ARG A 620 7.40 26.81 9.71
CA ARG A 620 8.74 27.40 9.84
C ARG A 620 8.75 28.61 10.76
N LYS A 621 7.81 29.55 10.59
CA LYS A 621 7.72 30.76 11.42
C LYS A 621 7.45 30.43 12.88
N GLU A 622 6.53 29.49 13.15
CA GLU A 622 6.23 29.05 14.51
C GLU A 622 7.44 28.39 15.17
N LEU A 623 8.14 27.52 14.44
CA LEU A 623 9.29 26.80 15.00
C LEU A 623 10.52 27.68 15.22
N ILE A 624 10.70 28.73 14.42
CA ILE A 624 11.74 29.75 14.67
C ILE A 624 11.48 30.47 16.00
N LEU A 625 10.24 30.87 16.26
CA LEU A 625 9.87 31.52 17.52
C LEU A 625 10.00 30.58 18.71
N LYS A 626 9.62 29.30 18.56
CA LYS A 626 9.64 28.30 19.63
C LYS A 626 11.06 27.85 20.00
N ASN A 627 12.01 27.86 19.06
CA ASN A 627 13.37 27.35 19.25
C ASN A 627 14.42 28.46 19.10
N SER A 628 14.13 29.68 19.56
CA SER A 628 15.02 30.84 19.42
C SER A 628 16.44 30.64 19.98
N ASP A 629 16.58 29.71 20.94
CA ASP A 629 17.83 29.44 21.65
C ASP A 629 18.66 28.32 20.98
N ASP A 630 18.13 27.63 19.97
CA ASP A 630 18.77 26.51 19.27
C ASP A 630 19.31 26.96 17.91
N SER A 631 20.47 27.63 17.91
CA SER A 631 21.03 28.27 16.71
C SER A 631 21.28 27.29 15.55
N GLU A 632 21.70 26.06 15.84
CA GLU A 632 21.97 25.03 14.81
C GLU A 632 20.67 24.56 14.16
N TYR A 633 19.61 24.38 14.94
CA TYR A 633 18.29 24.04 14.40
C TYR A 633 17.71 25.18 13.54
N ILE A 634 17.86 26.43 13.98
CA ILE A 634 17.40 27.60 13.22
C ILE A 634 18.13 27.73 11.88
N GLU A 635 19.45 27.56 11.88
CA GLU A 635 20.26 27.61 10.65
C GLU A 635 19.83 26.51 9.67
N TRP A 636 19.65 25.28 10.15
CA TRP A 636 19.13 24.18 9.34
C TRP A 636 17.75 24.49 8.75
N LEU A 637 16.83 25.00 9.58
CA LEU A 637 15.46 25.31 9.17
C LEU A 637 15.39 26.46 8.16
N GLN A 638 16.35 27.39 8.20
CA GLN A 638 16.46 28.49 7.21
C GLN A 638 17.06 28.02 5.87
N LYS A 639 17.87 26.95 5.88
CA LYS A 639 18.47 26.34 4.69
C LYS A 639 17.49 25.43 3.94
N LEU A 640 16.52 24.84 4.65
CA LEU A 640 15.37 24.18 4.03
C LEU A 640 14.56 25.18 3.20
#